data_AF-A0AAN9UX65-F1
#
_entry.id   AF-A0AAN9UX65-F1
#
_cell.length_a   1.000
_cell.length_b   1.000
_cell.length_c   1.000
_cell.angle_alpha   90.00
_cell.angle_beta   90.00
_cell.angle_gamma   90.00
#
_symmetry.space_group_name_H-M   'P 1'
#
loop_
_entity.id
_entity.type
_entity.pdbx_description
1 polymer ?
#
loop_
_entity_poly.entity_id
_entity_poly.type
_entity_poly.pdbx_seq_one_letter_code
_entity_poly.pdbx_strand_id
1 'polypeptide(L)'
;MSVLHSGGSRIYPSKSGLERIPYEIMGFIIRNLEIEDIFDLSLVSKHFQYLVREDRFCRVILTEKAPYALETREAETTGYARALRRLIKRRCALSQADPFVIGNVGSANSYFYHGGVLCYIVEARPNRWLRILDLRNSADTELVVDIPKLVSEAILGTRRSTKFKFRILHHAEGITSCLFAFALPEIENWLLVFKAGEQLLFEPLQLCATQKIFVRNNSEFLYFGTYSDPDDQGGRRWALRGFEIKEQRWLDKKVRLSNVESHEIGSTVCFEVIGDYFYALSIPPDREAEEPEPRWVSYYQCSRFRLDEKDPEELQEMKKKHSWRRHHLEGPIDDRWGFLKLETDEVSGKIFIVESRKEWLSGKNGRQNTYYTTEVIFEDGDDSDDEDLLSEYSDDTLDDGQSEYPYQEEPPDIRTRSHSDVHPGVDPSTNPFYTRHRAHLQSYQRSSNTFFDLIDSSSTGEPDTQCLRLLAGSRRMKSPFHSTDIPPKPEDQLSLEEQIRMFYHPNTRFMWPPEPKPSGPDPQLEEIRNILNPPNCRGNITASGDERSVVYTTGEGPTGLKALVYISFDPSAQLHGMRCHGRLPPDTLQSGLQTDNDTLSFGDANHAREATSEAKGQEARYDIDRGNTSRQHGIGRSIEDKPLPIFPPRSDGRRSWVRFERPMYRDLPGRLSFALPKVVSDA
;
A
#
# COMPACT_ATOMS: atom_id res chain seq x y z
N MET A 1 -42.65 69.76 -0.88
CA MET A 1 -41.96 68.86 -1.82
C MET A 1 -41.20 67.84 -0.98
N SER A 2 -41.71 66.62 -0.96
CA SER A 2 -41.29 65.49 -0.13
C SER A 2 -39.99 64.88 -0.65
N VAL A 3 -39.01 64.75 0.23
CA VAL A 3 -37.75 64.02 -0.01
C VAL A 3 -38.03 62.53 0.17
N LEU A 4 -37.95 61.77 -0.93
CA LEU A 4 -38.08 60.32 -0.94
C LEU A 4 -36.83 59.67 -0.32
N HIS A 5 -37.04 58.85 0.70
CA HIS A 5 -36.05 57.92 1.24
C HIS A 5 -35.78 56.81 0.22
N SER A 6 -34.55 56.70 -0.29
CA SER A 6 -34.06 55.51 -0.98
C SER A 6 -33.56 54.50 0.06
N GLY A 7 -34.39 53.49 0.35
CA GLY A 7 -33.97 52.31 1.11
C GLY A 7 -32.96 51.50 0.29
N GLY A 8 -31.69 51.53 0.69
CA GLY A 8 -30.67 50.62 0.18
C GLY A 8 -30.92 49.20 0.67
N SER A 9 -31.60 48.39 -0.15
CA SER A 9 -31.65 46.94 0.06
C SER A 9 -30.24 46.38 -0.12
N ARG A 10 -29.64 45.86 0.97
CA ARG A 10 -28.46 44.99 0.88
C ARG A 10 -28.90 43.71 0.16
N ILE A 11 -28.65 43.65 -1.14
CA ILE A 11 -28.78 42.44 -1.93
C ILE A 11 -27.69 41.48 -1.45
N TYR A 12 -28.05 40.54 -0.57
CA TYR A 12 -27.23 39.35 -0.36
C TYR A 12 -27.09 38.65 -1.72
N PRO A 13 -25.89 38.24 -2.16
CA PRO A 13 -25.77 37.50 -3.42
C PRO A 13 -26.66 36.27 -3.34
N SER A 14 -27.69 36.22 -4.19
CA SER A 14 -28.62 35.10 -4.18
C SER A 14 -27.85 33.86 -4.63
N LYS A 15 -27.75 32.85 -3.76
CA LYS A 15 -27.25 31.53 -4.14
C LYS A 15 -27.96 31.09 -5.42
N SER A 16 -27.21 30.65 -6.43
CA SER A 16 -27.75 30.23 -7.72
C SER A 16 -27.34 28.79 -8.04
N GLY A 17 -28.18 28.04 -8.77
CA GLY A 17 -27.85 26.69 -9.22
C GLY A 17 -27.76 25.66 -8.09
N LEU A 18 -26.72 24.82 -8.11
CA LEU A 18 -26.52 23.72 -7.15
C LEU A 18 -26.45 24.18 -5.69
N GLU A 19 -26.08 25.43 -5.41
CA GLU A 19 -26.00 25.98 -4.06
C GLU A 19 -27.36 26.17 -3.36
N ARG A 20 -28.47 26.04 -4.10
CA ARG A 20 -29.84 26.09 -3.56
C ARG A 20 -30.44 24.71 -3.31
N ILE A 21 -29.75 23.65 -3.72
CA ILE A 21 -30.26 22.29 -3.62
C ILE A 21 -30.31 21.88 -2.14
N PRO A 22 -31.39 21.23 -1.67
CA PRO A 22 -31.47 20.71 -0.30
C PRO A 22 -30.35 19.72 0.00
N TYR A 23 -29.96 19.65 1.28
CA TYR A 23 -28.90 18.77 1.77
C TYR A 23 -29.13 17.30 1.36
N GLU A 24 -30.39 16.86 1.39
CA GLU A 24 -30.81 15.51 1.05
C GLU A 24 -30.61 15.20 -0.42
N ILE A 25 -30.94 16.15 -1.30
CA ILE A 25 -30.77 16.00 -2.76
C ILE A 25 -29.29 16.02 -3.12
N MET A 26 -28.47 16.83 -2.44
CA MET A 26 -27.01 16.75 -2.61
C MET A 26 -26.49 15.37 -2.21
N GLY A 27 -27.04 14.79 -1.13
CA GLY A 27 -26.79 13.40 -0.73
C GLY A 27 -27.01 12.40 -1.87
N PHE A 28 -28.10 12.54 -2.65
CA PHE A 28 -28.33 11.68 -3.82
C PHE A 28 -27.34 11.94 -4.97
N ILE A 29 -26.92 13.19 -5.18
CA ILE A 29 -25.96 13.54 -6.24
C ILE A 29 -24.61 12.89 -5.94
N ILE A 30 -24.06 13.07 -4.73
CA ILE A 30 -22.74 12.54 -4.37
C ILE A 30 -22.64 11.02 -4.45
N ARG A 31 -23.76 10.30 -4.27
CA ARG A 31 -23.81 8.84 -4.45
C ARG A 31 -23.45 8.40 -5.86
N ASN A 32 -23.61 9.27 -6.85
CA ASN A 32 -23.31 8.98 -8.25
C ASN A 32 -21.96 9.54 -8.71
N LEU A 33 -21.20 10.17 -7.81
CA LEU A 33 -19.87 10.71 -8.10
C LEU A 33 -18.77 9.77 -7.58
N GLU A 34 -17.59 9.82 -8.20
CA GLU A 34 -16.38 9.22 -7.63
C GLU A 34 -15.91 10.06 -6.42
N ILE A 35 -15.08 9.47 -5.56
CA ILE A 35 -14.59 10.17 -4.36
C ILE A 35 -13.78 11.42 -4.76
N GLU A 36 -13.01 11.29 -5.83
CA GLU A 36 -12.18 12.34 -6.41
C GLU A 36 -13.05 13.47 -6.97
N ASP A 37 -14.16 13.17 -7.63
CA ASP A 37 -15.10 14.18 -8.15
C ASP A 37 -15.80 14.94 -7.02
N ILE A 38 -16.15 14.27 -5.92
CA ILE A 38 -16.72 14.91 -4.73
C ILE A 38 -15.72 15.90 -4.13
N PHE A 39 -14.44 15.52 -4.10
CA PHE A 39 -13.38 16.42 -3.65
C PHE A 39 -13.25 17.63 -4.57
N ASP A 40 -13.18 17.42 -5.89
CA ASP A 40 -13.08 18.50 -6.87
C ASP A 40 -14.29 19.45 -6.75
N LEU A 41 -15.51 18.93 -6.57
CA LEU A 41 -16.71 19.73 -6.30
C LEU A 41 -16.58 20.57 -5.02
N SER A 42 -15.97 20.02 -3.97
CA SER A 42 -15.73 20.74 -2.71
C SER A 42 -14.75 21.92 -2.87
N LEU A 43 -13.90 21.89 -3.90
CA LEU A 43 -12.96 22.95 -4.23
C LEU A 43 -13.57 24.06 -5.11
N VAL A 44 -14.69 23.81 -5.79
CA VAL A 44 -15.33 24.79 -6.68
C VAL A 44 -15.87 26.00 -5.91
N SER A 45 -16.45 25.80 -4.73
CA SER A 45 -17.04 26.87 -3.92
C SER A 45 -16.91 26.57 -2.43
N LYS A 46 -16.71 27.62 -1.62
CA LYS A 46 -16.75 27.52 -0.15
C LYS A 46 -18.07 26.92 0.34
N HIS A 47 -19.15 27.06 -0.43
CA HIS A 47 -20.45 26.50 -0.09
C HIS A 47 -20.44 24.96 -0.08
N PHE A 48 -19.62 24.29 -0.88
CA PHE A 48 -19.57 22.82 -0.95
C PHE A 48 -18.51 22.18 -0.03
N GLN A 49 -17.75 22.98 0.72
CA GLN A 49 -16.71 22.44 1.62
C GLN A 49 -17.27 21.51 2.71
N TYR A 50 -18.57 21.60 3.04
CA TYR A 50 -19.18 20.67 4.00
C TYR A 50 -19.08 19.20 3.54
N LEU A 51 -19.02 18.93 2.24
CA LEU A 51 -18.92 17.58 1.67
C LEU A 51 -17.65 16.83 2.12
N VAL A 52 -16.60 17.56 2.49
CA VAL A 52 -15.30 17.01 2.92
C VAL A 52 -14.91 17.43 4.35
N ARG A 53 -15.80 18.14 5.05
CA ARG A 53 -15.55 18.68 6.40
C ARG A 53 -16.58 18.22 7.44
N GLU A 54 -17.82 17.94 7.05
CA GLU A 54 -18.84 17.46 7.98
C GLU A 54 -18.83 15.93 8.06
N ASP A 55 -18.60 15.39 9.26
CA ASP A 55 -18.49 13.94 9.50
C ASP A 55 -19.72 13.14 9.04
N ARG A 56 -20.92 13.73 9.06
CA ARG A 56 -22.15 13.03 8.60
C ARG A 56 -22.09 12.67 7.11
N PHE A 57 -21.69 13.62 6.26
CA PHE A 57 -21.51 13.36 4.83
C PHE A 57 -20.32 12.46 4.57
N CYS A 58 -19.19 12.77 5.22
CA CYS A 58 -17.97 12.00 5.04
C CYS A 58 -18.14 10.53 5.44
N ARG A 59 -18.93 10.25 6.48
CA ARG A 59 -19.28 8.88 6.87
C ARG A 59 -20.01 8.17 5.75
N VAL A 60 -21.08 8.76 5.21
CA VAL A 60 -21.86 8.16 4.11
C VAL A 60 -20.96 7.91 2.89
N ILE A 61 -20.15 8.89 2.50
CA ILE A 61 -19.23 8.77 1.36
C ILE A 61 -18.24 7.63 1.58
N LEU A 62 -17.56 7.59 2.74
CA LEU A 62 -16.58 6.53 3.02
C LEU A 62 -17.21 5.15 3.08
N THR A 63 -18.36 5.01 3.76
CA THR A 63 -19.02 3.71 3.90
C THR A 63 -19.60 3.19 2.58
N GLU A 64 -19.98 4.07 1.65
CA GLU A 64 -20.54 3.65 0.36
C GLU A 64 -19.48 3.50 -0.73
N LYS A 65 -18.40 4.30 -0.70
CA LYS A 65 -17.43 4.39 -1.80
C LYS A 65 -16.07 3.75 -1.50
N ALA A 66 -15.70 3.60 -0.24
CA ALA A 66 -14.44 2.95 0.15
C ALA A 66 -14.53 2.29 1.55
N PRO A 67 -15.52 1.43 1.83
CA PRO A 67 -15.73 0.86 3.15
C PRO A 67 -14.53 0.05 3.66
N TYR A 68 -13.76 -0.55 2.74
CA TYR A 68 -12.64 -1.43 3.08
C TYR A 68 -11.28 -0.70 3.05
N ALA A 69 -11.24 0.59 2.68
CA ALA A 69 -10.01 1.37 2.79
C ALA A 69 -9.56 1.47 4.25
N LEU A 70 -8.24 1.46 4.46
CA LEU A 70 -7.65 1.54 5.80
C LEU A 70 -8.07 2.82 6.54
N GLU A 71 -8.18 3.94 5.83
CA GLU A 71 -8.64 5.23 6.37
C GLU A 71 -10.07 5.13 6.91
N THR A 72 -10.93 4.35 6.25
CA THR A 72 -12.31 4.13 6.69
C THR A 72 -12.36 3.30 7.97
N ARG A 73 -11.51 2.27 8.08
CA ARG A 73 -11.37 1.47 9.31
C ARG A 73 -10.86 2.32 10.49
N GLU A 74 -9.93 3.23 10.21
CA GLU A 74 -9.38 4.15 11.21
C GLU A 74 -10.33 5.33 11.55
N ALA A 75 -11.37 5.55 10.75
CA ALA A 75 -12.25 6.71 10.87
C ALA A 75 -13.05 6.75 12.19
N GLU A 76 -13.34 5.58 12.78
CA GLU A 76 -14.07 5.51 14.05
C GLU A 76 -13.32 6.20 15.20
N THR A 77 -11.99 6.16 15.16
CA THR A 77 -11.14 6.78 16.19
C THR A 77 -10.65 8.17 15.78
N THR A 78 -10.46 8.41 14.48
CA THR A 78 -9.81 9.63 13.96
C THR A 78 -10.78 10.67 13.39
N GLY A 79 -12.05 10.31 13.17
CA GLY A 79 -13.10 11.14 12.57
C GLY A 79 -13.24 10.95 11.06
N TYR A 80 -14.48 10.90 10.57
CA TYR A 80 -14.76 10.58 9.16
C TYR A 80 -14.32 11.68 8.18
N ALA A 81 -14.44 12.96 8.54
CA ALA A 81 -13.97 14.04 7.68
C ALA A 81 -12.43 14.08 7.56
N ARG A 82 -11.71 13.62 8.59
CA ARG A 82 -10.25 13.46 8.50
C ARG A 82 -9.89 12.27 7.62
N ALA A 83 -10.54 11.13 7.83
CA ALA A 83 -10.34 9.93 7.04
C ALA A 83 -10.58 10.15 5.54
N LEU A 84 -11.68 10.81 5.17
CA LEU A 84 -12.02 11.09 3.78
C LEU A 84 -10.95 11.95 3.10
N ARG A 85 -10.57 13.06 3.74
CA ARG A 85 -9.52 13.95 3.20
C ARG A 85 -8.17 13.24 3.08
N ARG A 86 -7.84 12.34 4.01
CA ARG A 86 -6.60 11.55 3.96
C ARG A 86 -6.61 10.56 2.81
N LEU A 87 -7.72 9.83 2.62
CA LEU A 87 -7.91 8.87 1.53
C LEU A 87 -7.74 9.55 0.16
N ILE A 88 -8.45 10.67 -0.05
CA ILE A 88 -8.35 11.45 -1.28
C ILE A 88 -6.92 11.92 -1.52
N LYS A 89 -6.32 12.57 -0.53
CA LYS A 89 -4.94 13.08 -0.62
C LYS A 89 -3.94 11.98 -0.95
N ARG A 90 -4.08 10.79 -0.37
CA ARG A 90 -3.25 9.62 -0.68
C ARG A 90 -3.41 9.18 -2.13
N ARG A 91 -4.63 9.00 -2.61
CA ARG A 91 -4.89 8.60 -4.01
C ARG A 91 -4.40 9.64 -5.01
N CYS A 92 -4.58 10.93 -4.71
CA CYS A 92 -4.02 12.03 -5.49
C CYS A 92 -2.48 11.99 -5.50
N ALA A 93 -1.84 11.85 -4.33
CA ALA A 93 -0.39 11.77 -4.20
C ALA A 93 0.21 10.58 -4.98
N LEU A 94 -0.43 9.41 -4.93
CA LEU A 94 -0.03 8.25 -5.73
C LEU A 94 -0.17 8.50 -7.23
N SER A 95 -1.34 8.96 -7.68
CA SER A 95 -1.60 9.22 -9.11
C SER A 95 -0.68 10.29 -9.71
N GLN A 96 -0.19 11.21 -8.88
CA GLN A 96 0.67 12.32 -9.29
C GLN A 96 2.17 12.11 -8.97
N ALA A 97 2.56 10.95 -8.45
CA ALA A 97 3.91 10.70 -7.93
C ALA A 97 4.39 11.82 -6.97
N ASP A 98 3.51 12.34 -6.12
CA ASP A 98 3.75 13.53 -5.29
C ASP A 98 3.71 13.17 -3.80
N PRO A 99 4.80 12.57 -3.26
CA PRO A 99 4.81 12.10 -1.87
C PRO A 99 4.76 13.26 -0.88
N PHE A 100 4.17 13.04 0.30
CA PHE A 100 4.16 14.01 1.39
C PHE A 100 5.44 13.97 2.22
N VAL A 101 6.01 12.78 2.40
CA VAL A 101 7.16 12.56 3.28
C VAL A 101 8.24 11.81 2.54
N ILE A 102 9.47 12.30 2.66
CA ILE A 102 10.67 11.56 2.31
C ILE A 102 11.71 11.63 3.41
N GLY A 103 12.52 10.60 3.53
CA GLY A 103 13.64 10.68 4.45
C GLY A 103 14.45 9.41 4.59
N ASN A 104 15.68 9.57 5.06
CA ASN A 104 16.50 8.45 5.51
C ASN A 104 16.03 8.03 6.91
N VAL A 105 15.46 6.82 7.01
CA VAL A 105 14.88 6.29 8.24
C VAL A 105 15.83 5.35 9.01
N GLY A 106 16.99 5.03 8.44
CA GLY A 106 17.92 4.09 9.07
C GLY A 106 19.09 3.69 8.18
N SER A 107 19.99 2.88 8.74
CA SER A 107 21.01 2.18 7.96
C SER A 107 21.12 0.74 8.44
N ALA A 108 21.15 -0.22 7.51
CA ALA A 108 21.00 -1.63 7.85
C ALA A 108 21.77 -2.56 6.91
N ASN A 109 22.03 -3.79 7.37
CA ASN A 109 22.55 -4.87 6.53
C ASN A 109 21.44 -5.54 5.71
N SER A 110 20.25 -5.66 6.31
CA SER A 110 19.05 -6.19 5.66
C SER A 110 17.80 -5.58 6.28
N TYR A 111 16.71 -5.58 5.54
CA TYR A 111 15.42 -5.08 6.00
C TYR A 111 14.27 -5.91 5.45
N PHE A 112 13.12 -5.74 6.07
CA PHE A 112 11.82 -6.21 5.65
C PHE A 112 10.81 -5.09 5.94
N TYR A 113 9.95 -4.78 4.98
CA TYR A 113 8.93 -3.76 5.13
C TYR A 113 7.59 -4.31 4.64
N HIS A 114 6.58 -4.19 5.49
CA HIS A 114 5.23 -4.63 5.19
C HIS A 114 4.22 -3.89 6.09
N GLY A 115 3.08 -3.50 5.53
CA GLY A 115 1.98 -2.93 6.29
C GLY A 115 2.36 -1.71 7.13
N GLY A 116 3.24 -0.83 6.63
CA GLY A 116 3.68 0.35 7.38
C GLY A 116 4.77 0.12 8.43
N VAL A 117 5.21 -1.11 8.67
CA VAL A 117 6.23 -1.43 9.68
C VAL A 117 7.55 -1.82 9.03
N LEU A 118 8.62 -1.16 9.46
CA LEU A 118 9.98 -1.40 9.01
C LEU A 118 10.73 -2.25 10.05
N CYS A 119 11.13 -3.45 9.64
CA CYS A 119 12.04 -4.32 10.40
C CYS A 119 13.42 -4.30 9.75
N TYR A 120 14.48 -4.03 10.49
CA TYR A 120 15.83 -3.98 9.93
C TYR A 120 16.91 -4.47 10.88
N ILE A 121 17.94 -5.10 10.32
CA ILE A 121 19.04 -5.69 11.07
C ILE A 121 20.29 -4.83 10.93
N VAL A 122 20.88 -4.52 12.09
CA VAL A 122 22.17 -3.83 12.21
C VAL A 122 23.19 -4.79 12.83
N GLU A 123 24.19 -5.17 12.06
CA GLU A 123 25.28 -6.04 12.47
C GLU A 123 26.55 -5.22 12.76
N ALA A 124 26.65 -4.67 13.98
CA ALA A 124 27.81 -3.92 14.44
C ALA A 124 28.55 -4.70 15.52
N ARG A 125 29.60 -5.46 15.16
CA ARG A 125 30.32 -6.33 16.12
C ARG A 125 30.74 -5.55 17.38
N PRO A 126 30.49 -6.08 18.59
CA PRO A 126 29.96 -7.42 18.91
C PRO A 126 28.43 -7.55 18.90
N ASN A 127 27.69 -6.46 18.70
CA ASN A 127 26.25 -6.41 18.82
C ASN A 127 25.54 -6.74 17.50
N ARG A 128 24.39 -7.41 17.59
CA ARG A 128 23.48 -7.59 16.47
C ARG A 128 22.08 -7.30 16.93
N TRP A 129 21.45 -6.34 16.28
CA TRP A 129 20.12 -5.88 16.65
C TRP A 129 19.16 -6.04 15.50
N LEU A 130 17.96 -6.49 15.82
CA LEU A 130 16.79 -6.31 14.99
C LEU A 130 16.01 -5.12 15.55
N ARG A 131 15.71 -4.15 14.69
CA ARG A 131 14.96 -2.94 15.04
C ARG A 131 13.61 -2.99 14.32
N ILE A 132 12.53 -2.69 15.04
CA ILE A 132 11.16 -2.70 14.52
C ILE A 132 10.57 -1.30 14.75
N LEU A 133 10.28 -0.61 13.66
CA LEU A 133 9.81 0.77 13.63
C LEU A 133 8.47 0.86 12.88
N ASP A 134 7.43 1.32 13.56
CA ASP A 134 6.12 1.58 12.96
C ASP A 134 6.11 2.96 12.30
N LEU A 135 6.32 2.98 10.98
CA LEU A 135 6.35 4.20 10.18
C LEU A 135 4.93 4.73 9.91
N ARG A 136 3.95 3.84 9.76
CA ARG A 136 2.54 4.19 9.53
C ARG A 136 1.98 5.06 10.65
N ASN A 137 2.20 4.65 11.90
CA ASN A 137 1.75 5.41 13.07
C ASN A 137 2.75 6.48 13.51
N SER A 138 3.79 6.73 12.70
CA SER A 138 4.82 7.72 12.96
C SER A 138 5.47 7.56 14.33
N ALA A 139 5.82 6.33 14.68
CA ALA A 139 6.32 6.00 16.00
C ALA A 139 7.57 6.83 16.36
N ASP A 140 7.55 7.32 17.59
CA ASP A 140 8.61 8.12 18.20
C ASP A 140 9.63 7.26 18.97
N THR A 141 9.41 5.95 18.98
CA THR A 141 10.22 4.89 19.59
C THR A 141 10.27 3.68 18.67
N GLU A 142 11.30 2.85 18.82
CA GLU A 142 11.40 1.57 18.14
C GLU A 142 11.72 0.44 19.12
N LEU A 143 11.24 -0.77 18.79
CA LEU A 143 11.59 -1.98 19.53
C LEU A 143 12.93 -2.50 19.03
N VAL A 144 13.87 -2.68 19.94
CA VAL A 144 15.22 -3.15 19.64
C VAL A 144 15.43 -4.50 20.31
N VAL A 145 15.55 -5.52 19.47
CA VAL A 145 15.76 -6.91 19.84
C VAL A 145 17.25 -7.23 19.76
N ASP A 146 17.82 -7.65 20.88
CA ASP A 146 19.17 -8.19 21.01
C ASP A 146 19.17 -9.64 20.49
N ILE A 147 19.60 -9.81 19.24
CA ILE A 147 19.54 -11.09 18.53
C ILE A 147 20.32 -12.19 19.29
N PRO A 148 21.57 -11.96 19.75
CA PRO A 148 22.29 -12.96 20.54
C PRO A 148 21.55 -13.41 21.80
N LYS A 149 20.92 -12.48 22.53
CA LYS A 149 20.11 -12.84 23.72
C LYS A 149 18.87 -13.62 23.36
N LEU A 150 18.12 -13.17 22.36
CA LEU A 150 16.91 -13.85 21.87
C LEU A 150 17.23 -15.30 21.47
N VAL A 151 18.28 -15.49 20.67
CA VAL A 151 18.71 -16.80 20.18
C VAL A 151 19.19 -17.71 21.32
N SER A 152 19.94 -17.16 22.29
CA SER A 152 20.41 -17.91 23.47
C SER A 152 19.27 -18.35 24.40
N GLU A 153 18.16 -17.62 24.36
CA GLU A 153 16.92 -17.95 25.06
C GLU A 153 16.10 -18.99 24.29
N ALA A 154 15.98 -18.84 22.97
CA ALA A 154 15.24 -19.73 22.09
C ALA A 154 15.87 -21.13 21.99
N ILE A 155 17.19 -21.20 21.75
CA ILE A 155 17.86 -22.45 21.40
C ILE A 155 19.08 -22.62 22.31
N LEU A 156 18.98 -23.52 23.29
CA LEU A 156 20.02 -23.72 24.31
C LEU A 156 21.41 -24.07 23.72
N GLY A 157 21.46 -24.76 22.58
CA GLY A 157 22.70 -25.18 21.91
C GLY A 157 23.52 -24.03 21.31
N THR A 158 22.92 -22.86 21.09
CA THR A 158 23.56 -21.73 20.42
C THR A 158 24.57 -20.98 21.28
N ARG A 159 24.56 -21.19 22.61
CA ARG A 159 25.48 -20.54 23.57
C ARG A 159 26.96 -20.77 23.24
N ARG A 160 27.28 -21.78 22.41
CA ARG A 160 28.63 -22.14 22.00
C ARG A 160 29.04 -21.63 20.62
N SER A 161 28.11 -21.11 19.80
CA SER A 161 28.41 -20.59 18.47
C SER A 161 28.26 -19.07 18.41
N THR A 162 29.34 -18.40 18.00
CA THR A 162 29.32 -16.96 17.70
C THR A 162 29.04 -16.67 16.23
N LYS A 163 29.00 -17.71 15.38
CA LYS A 163 28.78 -17.60 13.94
C LYS A 163 27.39 -18.12 13.58
N PHE A 164 26.50 -17.19 13.29
CA PHE A 164 25.15 -17.48 12.82
C PHE A 164 24.71 -16.47 11.75
N LYS A 165 23.68 -16.85 10.99
CA LYS A 165 22.92 -15.97 10.10
C LYS A 165 21.52 -15.79 10.69
N PHE A 166 21.00 -14.58 10.59
CA PHE A 166 19.66 -14.24 11.06
C PHE A 166 18.99 -13.41 9.97
N ARG A 167 17.81 -13.82 9.50
CA ARG A 167 17.10 -13.17 8.39
C ARG A 167 15.63 -12.99 8.75
N ILE A 168 15.11 -11.78 8.59
CA ILE A 168 13.68 -11.51 8.76
C ILE A 168 12.92 -12.19 7.61
N LEU A 169 11.82 -12.89 7.94
CA LEU A 169 10.95 -13.52 6.96
C LEU A 169 9.64 -12.75 6.78
N HIS A 170 9.02 -12.31 7.88
CA HIS A 170 7.75 -11.59 7.85
C HIS A 170 7.50 -10.82 9.16
N HIS A 171 6.68 -9.78 9.07
CA HIS A 171 6.14 -9.05 10.21
C HIS A 171 4.72 -8.59 9.90
N ALA A 172 3.76 -9.00 10.74
CA ALA A 172 2.36 -8.58 10.67
C ALA A 172 1.71 -8.77 12.06
N GLU A 173 0.73 -7.93 12.42
CA GLU A 173 -0.02 -8.04 13.68
C GLU A 173 0.88 -8.10 14.94
N GLY A 174 2.00 -7.37 14.92
CA GLY A 174 2.98 -7.34 16.02
C GLY A 174 3.84 -8.61 16.16
N ILE A 175 3.66 -9.59 15.29
CA ILE A 175 4.37 -10.87 15.28
C ILE A 175 5.51 -10.77 14.27
N THR A 176 6.70 -11.19 14.68
CA THR A 176 7.90 -11.20 13.84
C THR A 176 8.40 -12.62 13.66
N SER A 177 8.63 -13.01 12.41
CA SER A 177 9.16 -14.33 12.06
C SER A 177 10.53 -14.19 11.40
N CYS A 178 11.48 -14.99 11.86
CA CYS A 178 12.87 -14.93 11.43
C CYS A 178 13.43 -16.33 11.16
N LEU A 179 14.25 -16.45 10.12
CA LEU A 179 15.09 -17.61 9.86
C LEU A 179 16.42 -17.42 10.59
N PHE A 180 16.73 -18.35 11.48
CA PHE A 180 18.00 -18.43 12.17
C PHE A 180 18.78 -19.66 11.70
N ALA A 181 20.05 -19.48 11.36
CA ALA A 181 20.91 -20.58 10.94
C ALA A 181 22.27 -20.49 11.60
N PHE A 182 22.76 -21.60 12.15
CA PHE A 182 24.10 -21.70 12.74
C PHE A 182 24.73 -23.05 12.39
N ALA A 183 26.05 -23.13 12.49
CA ALA A 183 26.80 -24.34 12.16
C ALA A 183 27.55 -24.86 13.39
N LEU A 184 27.20 -26.08 13.82
CA LEU A 184 27.91 -26.86 14.84
C LEU A 184 27.62 -28.36 14.57
N PRO A 185 28.62 -29.23 14.37
CA PRO A 185 29.24 -29.59 13.07
C PRO A 185 28.37 -29.57 11.79
N GLU A 186 27.05 -29.67 11.89
CA GLU A 186 26.12 -29.56 10.74
C GLU A 186 25.43 -28.18 10.75
N ILE A 187 24.84 -27.79 9.61
CA ILE A 187 24.07 -26.55 9.53
C ILE A 187 22.66 -26.83 10.03
N GLU A 188 22.29 -26.18 11.13
CA GLU A 188 20.93 -26.19 11.64
C GLU A 188 20.19 -24.92 11.23
N ASN A 189 18.93 -25.08 10.82
CA ASN A 189 18.04 -23.99 10.48
C ASN A 189 16.83 -24.03 11.40
N TRP A 190 16.42 -22.86 11.89
CA TRP A 190 15.34 -22.70 12.85
C TRP A 190 14.44 -21.54 12.44
N LEU A 191 13.13 -21.74 12.57
CA LEU A 191 12.13 -20.69 12.52
C LEU A 191 11.90 -20.15 13.92
N LEU A 192 12.15 -18.86 14.09
CA LEU A 192 11.90 -18.11 15.33
C LEU A 192 10.69 -17.22 15.11
N VAL A 193 9.71 -17.29 16.01
CA VAL A 193 8.50 -16.45 15.99
C VAL A 193 8.37 -15.80 17.36
N PHE A 194 8.15 -14.50 17.41
CA PHE A 194 8.00 -13.77 18.68
C PHE A 194 7.18 -12.48 18.53
N LYS A 195 6.65 -12.00 19.64
CA LYS A 195 6.04 -10.68 19.80
C LYS A 195 6.94 -9.81 20.68
N ALA A 196 7.71 -8.93 20.04
CA ALA A 196 8.68 -8.08 20.72
C ALA A 196 8.02 -7.13 21.74
N GLY A 197 6.84 -6.57 21.41
CA GLY A 197 6.09 -5.69 22.32
C GLY A 197 5.51 -6.38 23.55
N GLU A 198 5.42 -7.71 23.55
CA GLU A 198 4.92 -8.51 24.68
C GLU A 198 6.04 -9.29 25.40
N GLN A 199 7.29 -9.19 24.93
CA GLN A 199 8.40 -10.06 25.35
C GLN A 199 8.09 -11.56 25.22
N LEU A 200 7.20 -11.93 24.32
CA LEU A 200 6.74 -13.30 24.14
C LEU A 200 7.52 -13.96 23.00
N LEU A 201 8.15 -15.09 23.30
CA LEU A 201 8.83 -15.94 22.33
C LEU A 201 8.05 -17.26 22.22
N PHE A 202 7.61 -17.62 21.01
CA PHE A 202 6.94 -18.89 20.76
C PHE A 202 7.94 -20.03 20.60
N GLU A 203 7.45 -21.27 20.66
CA GLU A 203 8.27 -22.48 20.53
C GLU A 203 9.05 -22.48 19.19
N PRO A 204 10.40 -22.47 19.22
CA PRO A 204 11.22 -22.52 18.02
C PRO A 204 11.03 -23.83 17.26
N LEU A 205 10.95 -23.75 15.93
CA LEU A 205 10.81 -24.92 15.08
C LEU A 205 12.09 -25.18 14.28
N GLN A 206 12.66 -26.37 14.42
CA GLN A 206 13.77 -26.80 13.57
C GLN A 206 13.26 -27.10 12.16
N LEU A 207 13.97 -26.61 11.15
CA LEU A 207 13.60 -26.73 9.75
C LEU A 207 14.51 -27.73 9.04
N CYS A 208 13.89 -28.72 8.40
CA CYS A 208 14.61 -29.66 7.53
C CYS A 208 15.01 -29.04 6.18
N ALA A 209 14.29 -28.00 5.75
CA ALA A 209 14.55 -27.29 4.49
C ALA A 209 14.23 -25.79 4.63
N THR A 210 14.94 -24.96 3.87
CA THR A 210 14.75 -23.49 3.88
C THR A 210 14.60 -22.92 2.47
N GLN A 211 14.46 -23.77 1.46
CA GLN A 211 14.37 -23.34 0.08
C GLN A 211 13.07 -22.56 -0.15
N LYS A 212 13.23 -21.33 -0.66
CA LYS A 212 12.13 -20.41 -0.97
C LYS A 212 11.16 -20.23 0.19
N ILE A 213 11.67 -20.31 1.43
CA ILE A 213 10.83 -20.18 2.64
C ILE A 213 10.10 -18.82 2.67
N PHE A 214 8.82 -18.86 3.02
CA PHE A 214 8.01 -17.68 3.31
C PHE A 214 7.20 -17.89 4.59
N VAL A 215 6.72 -16.79 5.16
CA VAL A 215 5.79 -16.79 6.30
C VAL A 215 4.68 -15.77 6.02
N ARG A 216 3.45 -16.10 6.42
CA ARG A 216 2.28 -15.22 6.44
C ARG A 216 1.49 -15.46 7.71
N ASN A 217 0.95 -14.40 8.30
CA ASN A 217 0.15 -14.52 9.51
C ASN A 217 -0.92 -13.44 9.58
N ASN A 218 -2.01 -13.76 10.27
CA ASN A 218 -2.89 -12.77 10.88
C ASN A 218 -2.59 -12.73 12.40
N SER A 219 -3.55 -12.25 13.20
CA SER A 219 -3.40 -12.16 14.66
C SER A 219 -3.58 -13.51 15.37
N GLU A 220 -4.14 -14.52 14.70
CA GLU A 220 -4.57 -15.81 15.29
C GLU A 220 -3.78 -17.02 14.77
N PHE A 221 -3.41 -17.00 13.48
CA PHE A 221 -2.70 -18.08 12.81
C PHE A 221 -1.47 -17.57 12.06
N LEU A 222 -0.44 -18.41 12.03
CA LEU A 222 0.76 -18.22 11.22
C LEU A 222 0.99 -19.44 10.37
N TYR A 223 1.24 -19.25 9.08
CA TYR A 223 1.65 -20.31 8.15
C TYR A 223 3.01 -19.98 7.56
N PHE A 224 3.87 -20.98 7.50
CA PHE A 224 5.10 -20.92 6.71
C PHE A 224 5.10 -22.04 5.68
N GLY A 225 5.76 -21.78 4.55
CA GLY A 225 5.90 -22.78 3.49
C GLY A 225 7.33 -22.88 2.97
N THR A 226 7.70 -24.06 2.48
CA THR A 226 8.99 -24.34 1.83
C THR A 226 8.76 -25.10 0.52
N TYR A 227 9.59 -24.82 -0.48
CA TYR A 227 9.57 -25.54 -1.76
C TYR A 227 10.56 -26.69 -1.70
N SER A 228 10.18 -27.79 -1.04
CA SER A 228 11.11 -28.85 -0.66
C SER A 228 10.53 -30.27 -0.66
N ASP A 229 9.21 -30.43 -0.69
CA ASP A 229 8.63 -31.78 -0.65
C ASP A 229 8.81 -32.46 -2.00
N PRO A 230 9.30 -33.71 -2.05
CA PRO A 230 9.42 -34.42 -3.30
C PRO A 230 8.03 -34.70 -3.89
N ASP A 231 7.89 -34.51 -5.20
CA ASP A 231 6.75 -35.05 -5.95
C ASP A 231 7.05 -36.49 -6.42
N ASP A 232 6.01 -37.18 -6.89
CA ASP A 232 6.09 -38.56 -7.39
C ASP A 232 6.93 -38.69 -8.67
N GLN A 233 7.24 -37.57 -9.33
CA GLN A 233 8.00 -37.45 -10.58
C GLN A 233 9.44 -36.90 -10.34
N GLY A 234 9.89 -36.79 -9.09
CA GLY A 234 11.22 -36.30 -8.70
C GLY A 234 11.40 -34.76 -8.68
N GLY A 235 10.36 -33.99 -8.99
CA GLY A 235 10.29 -32.54 -8.76
C GLY A 235 9.97 -32.18 -7.30
N ARG A 236 9.64 -30.91 -7.05
CA ARG A 236 9.41 -30.36 -5.71
C ARG A 236 8.03 -29.71 -5.63
N ARG A 237 7.38 -29.82 -4.47
CA ARG A 237 6.09 -29.19 -4.15
C ARG A 237 6.23 -28.26 -2.95
N TRP A 238 5.25 -27.36 -2.84
CA TRP A 238 5.09 -26.52 -1.67
C TRP A 238 4.51 -27.31 -0.50
N ALA A 239 5.18 -27.15 0.63
CA ALA A 239 4.85 -27.78 1.89
C ALA A 239 4.64 -26.71 2.95
N LEU A 240 3.45 -26.66 3.54
CA LEU A 240 3.08 -25.65 4.53
C LEU A 240 2.86 -26.30 5.89
N ARG A 241 3.15 -25.52 6.93
CA ARG A 241 2.80 -25.83 8.31
C ARG A 241 2.20 -24.60 8.97
N GLY A 242 1.13 -24.83 9.72
CA GLY A 242 0.44 -23.79 10.48
C GLY A 242 0.85 -23.80 11.96
N PHE A 243 0.69 -22.65 12.60
CA PHE A 243 0.89 -22.41 14.02
C PHE A 243 -0.29 -21.61 14.55
N GLU A 244 -0.91 -22.11 15.60
CA GLU A 244 -2.01 -21.44 16.28
C GLU A 244 -1.46 -20.55 17.41
N ILE A 245 -1.65 -19.25 17.28
CA ILE A 245 -0.99 -18.25 18.14
C ILE A 245 -1.56 -18.26 19.55
N LYS A 246 -2.89 -18.41 19.67
CA LYS A 246 -3.59 -18.42 20.97
C LYS A 246 -3.18 -19.64 21.81
N GLU A 247 -3.21 -20.82 21.19
CA GLU A 247 -2.87 -22.10 21.83
C GLU A 247 -1.36 -22.36 21.90
N GLN A 248 -0.55 -21.52 21.24
CA GLN A 248 0.91 -21.62 21.18
C GLN A 248 1.41 -22.99 20.72
N ARG A 249 0.75 -23.59 19.73
CA ARG A 249 1.06 -24.93 19.25
C ARG A 249 1.17 -24.98 17.73
N TRP A 250 2.09 -25.81 17.26
CA TRP A 250 2.17 -26.17 15.85
C TRP A 250 0.98 -27.08 15.49
N LEU A 251 0.40 -26.87 14.32
CA LEU A 251 -0.62 -27.76 13.78
C LEU A 251 0.05 -29.05 13.31
N ASP A 252 -0.52 -30.20 13.67
CA ASP A 252 0.06 -31.52 13.38
C ASP A 252 0.06 -31.83 11.88
N LYS A 253 -0.97 -31.35 11.16
CA LYS A 253 -1.16 -31.62 9.73
C LYS A 253 -0.32 -30.66 8.89
N LYS A 254 0.41 -31.25 7.96
CA LYS A 254 1.19 -30.54 6.93
C LYS A 254 0.33 -30.40 5.68
N VAL A 255 0.16 -29.17 5.19
CA VAL A 255 -0.57 -28.92 3.94
C VAL A 255 0.39 -29.08 2.77
N ARG A 256 -0.01 -29.83 1.75
CA ARG A 256 0.76 -29.96 0.50
C ARG A 256 -0.05 -29.32 -0.61
N LEU A 257 0.55 -28.35 -1.31
CA LEU A 257 -0.09 -27.78 -2.49
C LEU A 257 0.32 -28.60 -3.69
N SER A 258 -0.52 -29.55 -4.10
CA SER A 258 -0.30 -30.39 -5.28
C SER A 258 -0.32 -29.59 -6.57
N ASN A 259 -1.19 -28.58 -6.64
CA ASN A 259 -1.52 -27.86 -7.86
C ASN A 259 -0.72 -26.55 -8.01
N VAL A 260 0.39 -26.39 -7.27
CA VAL A 260 1.24 -25.20 -7.31
C VAL A 260 2.66 -25.61 -7.71
N GLU A 261 2.94 -25.56 -9.02
CA GLU A 261 4.23 -25.97 -9.59
C GLU A 261 5.26 -24.83 -9.63
N SER A 262 4.79 -23.59 -9.69
CA SER A 262 5.64 -22.40 -9.75
C SER A 262 6.28 -22.06 -8.41
N HIS A 263 7.48 -21.47 -8.45
CA HIS A 263 8.33 -21.32 -7.27
C HIS A 263 8.98 -19.93 -7.07
N GLU A 264 8.70 -18.96 -7.95
CA GLU A 264 9.21 -17.58 -7.80
C GLU A 264 8.18 -16.67 -7.13
N ILE A 265 8.27 -16.54 -5.81
CA ILE A 265 7.35 -15.72 -5.01
C ILE A 265 7.38 -14.25 -5.49
N GLY A 266 6.19 -13.70 -5.74
CA GLY A 266 5.97 -12.33 -6.22
C GLY A 266 6.05 -12.19 -7.74
N SER A 267 6.41 -13.26 -8.47
CA SER A 267 6.51 -13.28 -9.94
C SER A 267 5.57 -14.33 -10.54
N THR A 268 5.76 -15.60 -10.19
CA THR A 268 4.97 -16.73 -10.72
C THR A 268 4.11 -17.41 -9.67
N VAL A 269 4.34 -17.14 -8.38
CA VAL A 269 3.51 -17.58 -7.26
C VAL A 269 3.34 -16.48 -6.23
N CYS A 270 2.19 -16.40 -5.58
CA CYS A 270 1.87 -15.45 -4.52
C CYS A 270 1.15 -16.21 -3.40
N PHE A 271 1.60 -15.98 -2.15
CA PHE A 271 0.97 -16.54 -0.97
C PHE A 271 0.57 -15.38 -0.06
N GLU A 272 -0.68 -15.33 0.34
CA GLU A 272 -1.17 -14.30 1.26
C GLU A 272 -2.18 -14.85 2.25
N VAL A 273 -2.21 -14.23 3.43
CA VAL A 273 -3.28 -14.42 4.41
C VAL A 273 -4.16 -13.17 4.36
N ILE A 274 -5.41 -13.34 3.95
CA ILE A 274 -6.38 -12.25 3.83
C ILE A 274 -7.63 -12.65 4.61
N GLY A 275 -7.90 -11.94 5.71
CA GLY A 275 -8.93 -12.32 6.67
C GLY A 275 -8.61 -13.66 7.33
N ASP A 276 -9.55 -14.61 7.23
CA ASP A 276 -9.47 -15.93 7.85
C ASP A 276 -9.06 -17.04 6.86
N TYR A 277 -8.57 -16.66 5.69
CA TYR A 277 -8.19 -17.60 4.63
C TYR A 277 -6.71 -17.44 4.25
N PHE A 278 -6.09 -18.58 3.97
CA PHE A 278 -4.82 -18.65 3.27
C PHE A 278 -5.09 -18.75 1.77
N TYR A 279 -4.39 -17.97 0.95
CA TYR A 279 -4.47 -17.99 -0.50
C TYR A 279 -3.13 -18.41 -1.10
N ALA A 280 -3.18 -19.33 -2.07
CA ALA A 280 -2.08 -19.70 -2.94
C ALA A 280 -2.48 -19.42 -4.39
N LEU A 281 -1.79 -18.48 -5.01
CA LEU A 281 -1.97 -18.10 -6.41
C LEU A 281 -0.72 -18.47 -7.19
N SER A 282 -0.87 -19.15 -8.32
CA SER A 282 0.23 -19.46 -9.22
C SER A 282 -0.13 -19.33 -10.69
N ILE A 283 0.91 -19.13 -11.49
CA ILE A 283 0.90 -19.27 -12.94
C ILE A 283 1.58 -20.62 -13.22
N PRO A 284 0.88 -21.63 -13.78
CA PRO A 284 1.50 -22.90 -14.13
C PRO A 284 2.62 -22.69 -15.16
N PRO A 285 3.72 -23.45 -15.09
CA PRO A 285 4.73 -23.45 -16.15
C PRO A 285 4.15 -24.05 -17.44
N ASP A 286 4.57 -23.54 -18.58
CA ASP A 286 4.23 -24.14 -19.88
C ASP A 286 4.90 -25.53 -19.98
N ARG A 287 4.16 -26.61 -19.72
CA ARG A 287 4.65 -27.99 -19.88
C ARG A 287 4.30 -28.55 -21.26
N GLU A 288 5.32 -29.07 -21.94
CA GLU A 288 5.16 -29.88 -23.16
C GLU A 288 4.89 -31.34 -22.80
N ALA A 289 3.65 -31.76 -22.50
CA ALA A 289 3.19 -33.16 -22.68
C ALA A 289 1.73 -33.40 -22.22
N GLU A 290 1.00 -34.16 -23.05
CA GLU A 290 -0.07 -35.11 -22.67
C GLU A 290 -1.51 -34.66 -22.33
N GLU A 291 -1.90 -33.38 -22.45
CA GLU A 291 -3.34 -33.03 -22.45
C GLU A 291 -3.89 -32.85 -23.89
N PRO A 292 -5.10 -33.38 -24.19
CA PRO A 292 -5.75 -33.24 -25.49
C PRO A 292 -6.35 -31.83 -25.73
N GLU A 293 -6.39 -30.97 -24.70
CA GLU A 293 -6.81 -29.57 -24.87
C GLU A 293 -5.67 -28.72 -25.43
N PRO A 294 -5.91 -27.98 -26.51
CA PRO A 294 -4.84 -27.27 -27.20
C PRO A 294 -4.37 -26.00 -26.47
N ARG A 295 -3.04 -25.86 -26.48
CA ARG A 295 -2.15 -24.98 -25.67
C ARG A 295 -2.24 -23.46 -25.92
N TRP A 296 -3.38 -22.96 -26.39
CA TRP A 296 -3.50 -21.54 -26.76
C TRP A 296 -4.01 -20.63 -25.63
N VAL A 297 -4.49 -21.18 -24.51
CA VAL A 297 -4.96 -20.42 -23.34
C VAL A 297 -4.14 -20.75 -22.09
N SER A 298 -3.76 -19.70 -21.36
CA SER A 298 -3.18 -19.79 -20.02
C SER A 298 -4.24 -19.42 -18.99
N TYR A 299 -4.22 -20.11 -17.84
CA TYR A 299 -5.10 -19.87 -16.70
C TYR A 299 -4.27 -19.59 -15.44
N TYR A 300 -4.84 -18.83 -14.51
CA TYR A 300 -4.35 -18.77 -13.14
C TYR A 300 -4.77 -20.04 -12.40
N GLN A 301 -3.95 -20.48 -11.45
CA GLN A 301 -4.35 -21.45 -10.43
C GLN A 301 -4.41 -20.70 -9.12
N CYS A 302 -5.63 -20.50 -8.59
CA CYS A 302 -5.80 -19.89 -7.28
C CYS A 302 -6.54 -20.87 -6.40
N SER A 303 -5.97 -21.14 -5.23
CA SER A 303 -6.57 -22.00 -4.24
C SER A 303 -6.57 -21.34 -2.86
N ARG A 304 -7.52 -21.73 -2.02
CA ARG A 304 -7.63 -21.24 -0.64
C ARG A 304 -8.11 -22.30 0.33
N PHE A 305 -7.79 -22.11 1.60
CA PHE A 305 -8.36 -22.88 2.70
C PHE A 305 -8.52 -21.98 3.92
N ARG A 306 -9.42 -22.35 4.84
CA ARG A 306 -9.62 -21.59 6.08
C ARG A 306 -8.49 -21.85 7.06
N LEU A 307 -8.05 -20.83 7.79
CA LEU A 307 -6.93 -20.93 8.73
C LEU A 307 -7.24 -21.76 9.97
N ASP A 308 -8.51 -21.82 10.39
CA ASP A 308 -8.99 -22.59 11.54
C ASP A 308 -9.33 -24.04 11.19
N GLU A 309 -9.24 -24.42 9.92
CA GLU A 309 -9.57 -25.74 9.43
C GLU A 309 -8.50 -26.77 9.82
N LYS A 310 -8.95 -27.81 10.51
CA LYS A 310 -8.07 -28.88 11.00
C LYS A 310 -7.67 -29.86 9.89
N ASP A 311 -8.45 -29.89 8.80
CA ASP A 311 -8.15 -30.68 7.61
C ASP A 311 -8.03 -29.81 6.34
N PRO A 312 -6.85 -29.23 6.09
CA PRO A 312 -6.59 -28.38 4.93
C PRO A 312 -6.45 -29.16 3.60
N GLU A 313 -6.94 -30.40 3.50
CA GLU A 313 -7.12 -31.09 2.21
C GLU A 313 -8.40 -30.66 1.48
N GLU A 314 -9.35 -29.99 2.14
CA GLU A 314 -10.48 -29.29 1.50
C GLU A 314 -10.03 -27.96 0.86
N LEU A 315 -8.98 -28.03 0.04
CA LEU A 315 -8.48 -26.90 -0.70
C LEU A 315 -9.52 -26.49 -1.75
N GLN A 316 -10.12 -25.30 -1.57
CA GLN A 316 -11.02 -24.74 -2.57
C GLN A 316 -10.20 -24.21 -3.73
N GLU A 317 -10.65 -24.47 -4.95
CA GLU A 317 -9.97 -24.02 -6.18
C GLU A 317 -10.87 -23.09 -7.00
N MET A 318 -10.26 -22.07 -7.58
CA MET A 318 -10.92 -21.18 -8.53
C MET A 318 -11.17 -21.92 -9.84
N LYS A 319 -12.44 -22.06 -10.24
CA LYS A 319 -12.83 -22.78 -11.47
C LYS A 319 -12.19 -22.16 -12.72
N LYS A 320 -11.91 -22.99 -13.74
CA LYS A 320 -11.35 -22.58 -15.06
C LYS A 320 -12.08 -21.37 -15.67
N LYS A 321 -13.40 -21.31 -15.54
CA LYS A 321 -14.22 -20.20 -16.09
C LYS A 321 -13.88 -18.83 -15.51
N HIS A 322 -13.41 -18.76 -14.25
CA HIS A 322 -13.02 -17.51 -13.59
C HIS A 322 -11.51 -17.27 -13.61
N SER A 323 -10.73 -18.28 -14.01
CA SER A 323 -9.28 -18.26 -13.93
C SER A 323 -8.57 -17.89 -15.23
N TRP A 324 -9.31 -17.49 -16.28
CA TRP A 324 -8.71 -17.16 -17.58
C TRP A 324 -7.64 -16.06 -17.45
N ARG A 325 -6.42 -16.36 -17.89
CA ARG A 325 -5.25 -15.47 -17.79
C ARG A 325 -4.87 -14.84 -19.12
N ARG A 326 -4.78 -15.59 -20.21
CA ARG A 326 -4.48 -15.00 -21.53
C ARG A 326 -4.62 -16.00 -22.66
N HIS A 327 -4.74 -15.48 -23.87
CA HIS A 327 -4.55 -16.23 -25.11
C HIS A 327 -3.12 -16.02 -25.66
N HIS A 328 -2.48 -17.06 -26.18
CA HIS A 328 -1.12 -16.99 -26.73
C HIS A 328 -1.03 -16.08 -27.98
N LEU A 329 -2.12 -15.92 -28.74
CA LEU A 329 -2.21 -15.00 -29.89
C LEU A 329 -2.15 -13.52 -29.48
N GLU A 330 -2.28 -13.19 -28.19
CA GLU A 330 -2.03 -11.83 -27.70
C GLU A 330 -0.58 -11.40 -27.94
N GLY A 331 0.35 -12.35 -28.12
CA GLY A 331 1.76 -12.11 -28.43
C GLY A 331 2.69 -12.63 -27.33
N PRO A 332 4.02 -12.53 -27.51
CA PRO A 332 4.98 -13.01 -26.52
C PRO A 332 5.05 -12.10 -25.29
N ILE A 333 5.46 -12.69 -24.17
CA ILE A 333 5.67 -12.01 -22.87
C ILE A 333 7.12 -12.17 -22.42
N ASP A 334 7.64 -11.19 -21.66
CA ASP A 334 8.92 -11.28 -20.96
C ASP A 334 8.65 -11.55 -19.47
N ASP A 335 8.60 -12.84 -19.09
CA ASP A 335 8.28 -13.30 -17.72
C ASP A 335 9.27 -12.83 -16.66
N ARG A 336 10.45 -12.36 -17.11
CA ARG A 336 11.42 -11.70 -16.25
C ARG A 336 10.90 -10.37 -15.72
N TRP A 337 9.86 -9.80 -16.34
CA TRP A 337 9.48 -8.41 -16.17
C TRP A 337 7.99 -8.29 -15.83
N GLY A 338 7.62 -8.97 -14.76
CA GLY A 338 6.28 -8.94 -14.20
C GLY A 338 6.30 -9.08 -12.69
N PHE A 339 5.13 -8.88 -12.11
CA PHE A 339 4.85 -9.24 -10.73
C PHE A 339 3.46 -9.86 -10.67
N LEU A 340 3.24 -10.64 -9.62
CA LEU A 340 1.96 -11.25 -9.30
C LEU A 340 1.66 -11.02 -7.83
N LYS A 341 0.52 -10.40 -7.53
CA LYS A 341 0.05 -10.17 -6.16
C LYS A 341 -1.46 -10.35 -6.04
N LEU A 342 -1.90 -10.51 -4.79
CA LEU A 342 -3.30 -10.41 -4.38
C LEU A 342 -3.52 -9.07 -3.68
N GLU A 343 -4.66 -8.44 -3.95
CA GLU A 343 -5.06 -7.17 -3.32
C GLU A 343 -6.55 -7.20 -2.96
N THR A 344 -6.91 -6.63 -1.82
CA THR A 344 -8.31 -6.40 -1.46
C THR A 344 -8.78 -5.07 -2.01
N ASP A 345 -9.86 -5.10 -2.77
CA ASP A 345 -10.46 -3.90 -3.34
C ASP A 345 -11.09 -3.02 -2.25
N GLU A 346 -10.71 -1.74 -2.21
CA GLU A 346 -11.16 -0.80 -1.17
C GLU A 346 -12.67 -0.52 -1.20
N VAL A 347 -13.32 -0.74 -2.35
CA VAL A 347 -14.75 -0.48 -2.57
C VAL A 347 -15.59 -1.69 -2.21
N SER A 348 -15.28 -2.83 -2.81
CA SER A 348 -16.08 -4.05 -2.72
C SER A 348 -15.63 -5.02 -1.63
N GLY A 349 -14.38 -4.93 -1.17
CA GLY A 349 -13.78 -5.90 -0.23
C GLY A 349 -13.44 -7.24 -0.89
N LYS A 350 -13.72 -7.39 -2.19
CA LYS A 350 -13.37 -8.56 -2.98
C LYS A 350 -11.85 -8.61 -3.20
N ILE A 351 -11.35 -9.81 -3.46
CA ILE A 351 -9.92 -10.03 -3.71
C ILE A 351 -9.69 -10.06 -5.21
N PHE A 352 -8.64 -9.38 -5.65
CA PHE A 352 -8.21 -9.34 -7.05
C PHE A 352 -6.79 -9.84 -7.20
N ILE A 353 -6.57 -10.63 -8.24
CA ILE A 353 -5.25 -10.88 -8.81
C ILE A 353 -4.81 -9.62 -9.54
N VAL A 354 -3.59 -9.17 -9.29
CA VAL A 354 -2.94 -8.10 -10.03
C VAL A 354 -1.66 -8.65 -10.65
N GLU A 355 -1.64 -8.69 -11.98
CA GLU A 355 -0.49 -9.14 -12.76
C GLU A 355 0.05 -7.98 -13.61
N SER A 356 1.35 -7.75 -13.54
CA SER A 356 2.04 -6.89 -14.51
C SER A 356 2.74 -7.76 -15.54
N ARG A 357 2.58 -7.43 -16.83
CA ARG A 357 3.27 -8.11 -17.93
C ARG A 357 4.04 -7.12 -18.77
N LYS A 358 5.20 -7.56 -19.27
CA LYS A 358 5.90 -6.92 -20.37
C LYS A 358 5.65 -7.71 -21.63
N GLU A 359 5.03 -7.09 -22.63
CA GLU A 359 4.47 -7.83 -23.76
C GLU A 359 4.67 -7.13 -25.10
N TRP A 360 4.66 -7.94 -26.17
CA TRP A 360 4.62 -7.50 -27.56
C TRP A 360 3.25 -7.85 -28.12
N LEU A 361 2.31 -6.92 -27.98
CA LEU A 361 0.94 -7.14 -28.44
C LEU A 361 0.89 -7.30 -29.97
N SER A 362 0.17 -8.30 -30.44
CA SER A 362 -0.06 -8.55 -31.86
C SER A 362 -0.54 -7.28 -32.59
N GLY A 363 0.16 -6.92 -33.67
CA GLY A 363 -0.10 -5.68 -34.43
C GLY A 363 0.67 -4.43 -33.94
N LYS A 364 1.49 -4.54 -32.89
CA LYS A 364 2.37 -3.45 -32.42
C LYS A 364 3.85 -3.79 -32.61
N ASN A 365 4.63 -2.81 -33.05
CA ASN A 365 6.09 -2.90 -33.14
C ASN A 365 6.80 -2.52 -31.81
N GLY A 366 6.11 -2.64 -30.67
CA GLY A 366 6.55 -2.05 -29.40
C GLY A 366 6.31 -2.95 -28.19
N ARG A 367 7.19 -2.81 -27.19
CA ARG A 367 7.20 -3.56 -25.93
C ARG A 367 6.54 -2.77 -24.80
N GLN A 368 5.29 -3.08 -24.44
CA GLN A 368 4.52 -2.31 -23.44
C GLN A 368 4.48 -3.01 -22.07
N ASN A 369 4.44 -2.24 -20.97
CA ASN A 369 3.99 -2.76 -19.67
C ASN A 369 2.47 -2.72 -19.64
N THR A 370 1.79 -3.79 -19.27
CA THR A 370 0.34 -3.80 -19.09
C THR A 370 -0.02 -4.42 -17.75
N TYR A 371 -0.97 -3.80 -17.06
CA TYR A 371 -1.46 -4.25 -15.76
C TYR A 371 -2.83 -4.87 -15.94
N TYR A 372 -2.96 -6.11 -15.49
CA TYR A 372 -4.17 -6.91 -15.58
C TYR A 372 -4.73 -7.14 -14.20
N THR A 373 -6.05 -7.11 -14.12
CA THR A 373 -6.78 -7.46 -12.91
C THR A 373 -7.80 -8.55 -13.18
N THR A 374 -7.94 -9.47 -12.25
CA THR A 374 -8.91 -10.56 -12.32
C THR A 374 -9.48 -10.79 -10.93
N GLU A 375 -10.81 -10.78 -10.81
CA GLU A 375 -11.47 -11.08 -9.54
C GLU A 375 -11.20 -12.53 -9.12
N VAL A 376 -10.91 -12.74 -7.84
CA VAL A 376 -10.79 -14.08 -7.26
C VAL A 376 -12.17 -14.55 -6.83
N ILE A 377 -12.69 -15.57 -7.51
CA ILE A 377 -14.03 -16.10 -7.29
C ILE A 377 -13.93 -17.57 -6.90
N PHE A 378 -14.49 -17.92 -5.75
CA PHE A 378 -14.72 -19.28 -5.31
C PHE A 378 -16.23 -19.44 -5.19
N GLU A 379 -16.80 -20.37 -5.96
CA GLU A 379 -18.22 -20.68 -5.88
C GLU A 379 -18.45 -21.54 -4.64
N ASP A 380 -19.31 -21.08 -3.74
CA ASP A 380 -19.78 -21.92 -2.64
C ASP A 380 -20.62 -23.04 -3.28
N GLY A 381 -20.32 -24.29 -2.95
CA GLY A 381 -20.89 -25.45 -3.63
C GLY A 381 -22.42 -25.49 -3.51
N ASP A 382 -23.12 -25.02 -4.54
CA ASP A 382 -24.53 -25.30 -4.83
C ASP A 382 -24.96 -24.84 -6.25
N ASP A 383 -24.04 -24.81 -7.21
CA ASP A 383 -24.38 -24.85 -8.64
C ASP A 383 -24.00 -26.23 -9.19
N SER A 384 -24.71 -27.26 -8.73
CA SER A 384 -25.04 -28.36 -9.63
C SER A 384 -25.99 -27.76 -10.67
N ASP A 385 -25.48 -27.46 -11.86
CA ASP A 385 -26.22 -27.39 -13.15
C ASP A 385 -25.38 -26.69 -14.26
N ASP A 386 -24.06 -26.91 -14.32
CA ASP A 386 -23.24 -26.44 -15.45
C ASP A 386 -22.06 -27.40 -15.79
N GLU A 387 -22.15 -28.68 -15.40
CA GLU A 387 -21.33 -29.76 -15.99
C GLU A 387 -22.07 -30.52 -17.12
N ASP A 388 -23.27 -30.07 -17.51
CA ASP A 388 -24.14 -30.78 -18.46
C ASP A 388 -24.13 -30.22 -19.91
N LEU A 389 -23.04 -29.60 -20.37
CA LEU A 389 -22.94 -29.20 -21.79
C LEU A 389 -21.67 -29.67 -22.52
N LEU A 390 -20.86 -30.56 -21.95
CA LEU A 390 -19.71 -31.15 -22.66
C LEU A 390 -19.55 -32.68 -22.51
N SER A 391 -20.56 -33.40 -21.99
CA SER A 391 -20.49 -34.88 -21.83
C SER A 391 -21.45 -35.68 -22.71
N GLU A 392 -22.10 -35.08 -23.71
CA GLU A 392 -22.86 -35.84 -24.71
C GLU A 392 -21.94 -36.17 -25.89
N TYR A 393 -21.16 -37.25 -25.77
CA TYR A 393 -20.83 -38.22 -26.84
C TYR A 393 -19.92 -39.31 -26.26
N SER A 394 -20.45 -40.07 -25.32
CA SER A 394 -20.02 -41.46 -25.13
C SER A 394 -21.22 -42.35 -25.38
N ASP A 395 -21.42 -42.74 -26.64
CA ASP A 395 -22.16 -43.96 -26.93
C ASP A 395 -21.38 -44.79 -27.94
N ASP A 396 -21.13 -46.03 -27.50
CA ASP A 396 -20.45 -47.08 -28.22
C ASP A 396 -21.27 -47.46 -29.46
N THR A 397 -20.74 -47.19 -30.65
CA THR A 397 -21.01 -48.07 -31.79
C THR A 397 -19.74 -48.28 -32.61
N LEU A 398 -19.28 -49.53 -32.59
CA LEU A 398 -18.36 -50.09 -33.57
C LEU A 398 -19.02 -49.99 -34.95
N ASP A 399 -18.52 -49.15 -35.85
CA ASP A 399 -18.71 -49.36 -37.29
C ASP A 399 -17.48 -48.91 -38.09
N ASP A 400 -17.07 -49.80 -38.97
CA ASP A 400 -15.94 -49.73 -39.88
C ASP A 400 -16.39 -48.98 -41.14
N GLY A 401 -15.81 -47.82 -41.43
CA GLY A 401 -16.18 -47.09 -42.64
C GLY A 401 -15.49 -45.74 -42.79
N GLN A 402 -14.57 -45.67 -43.75
CA GLN A 402 -13.94 -44.45 -44.25
C GLN A 402 -14.95 -43.30 -44.43
N SER A 403 -14.71 -42.16 -43.77
CA SER A 403 -15.12 -40.87 -44.31
C SER A 403 -14.11 -39.77 -43.95
N GLU A 404 -13.50 -39.20 -44.99
CA GLU A 404 -12.85 -37.90 -44.95
C GLU A 404 -13.92 -36.84 -44.71
N TYR A 405 -14.00 -36.31 -43.49
CA TYR A 405 -14.62 -35.01 -43.24
C TYR A 405 -13.59 -34.10 -42.58
N PRO A 406 -13.40 -32.86 -43.07
CA PRO A 406 -12.52 -31.90 -42.43
C PRO A 406 -13.17 -31.49 -41.11
N TYR A 407 -12.45 -31.69 -40.00
CA TYR A 407 -12.78 -31.06 -38.72
C TYR A 407 -12.96 -29.56 -38.98
N GLN A 408 -14.20 -29.08 -38.95
CA GLN A 408 -14.46 -27.67 -38.75
C GLN A 408 -14.14 -27.41 -37.28
N GLU A 409 -12.92 -26.96 -37.00
CA GLU A 409 -12.58 -26.34 -35.73
C GLU A 409 -13.59 -25.21 -35.51
N GLU A 410 -14.50 -25.37 -34.55
CA GLU A 410 -15.24 -24.23 -34.03
C GLU A 410 -14.21 -23.20 -33.55
N PRO A 411 -14.31 -21.92 -33.95
CA PRO A 411 -13.33 -20.93 -33.53
C PRO A 411 -13.33 -20.89 -32.00
N PRO A 412 -12.15 -20.97 -31.35
CA PRO A 412 -12.08 -20.94 -29.90
C PRO A 412 -12.79 -19.68 -29.42
N ASP A 413 -13.66 -19.83 -28.42
CA ASP A 413 -14.35 -18.71 -27.79
C ASP A 413 -13.29 -17.71 -27.28
N ILE A 414 -13.01 -16.65 -28.06
CA ILE A 414 -11.97 -15.67 -27.77
C ILE A 414 -12.50 -14.80 -26.65
N ARG A 415 -12.38 -15.30 -25.42
CA ARG A 415 -12.68 -14.53 -24.21
C ARG A 415 -11.87 -13.25 -24.25
N THR A 416 -12.59 -12.14 -24.40
CA THR A 416 -12.00 -10.81 -24.46
C THR A 416 -12.08 -10.18 -23.07
N ARG A 417 -10.98 -9.59 -22.59
CA ARG A 417 -10.98 -8.90 -21.30
C ARG A 417 -11.90 -7.69 -21.32
N SER A 418 -12.49 -7.36 -20.18
CA SER A 418 -13.09 -6.05 -19.99
C SER A 418 -12.02 -4.96 -20.05
N HIS A 419 -12.32 -3.84 -20.71
CA HIS A 419 -11.48 -2.64 -20.70
C HIS A 419 -11.23 -2.10 -19.28
N SER A 420 -12.12 -2.38 -18.34
CA SER A 420 -11.96 -2.02 -16.92
C SER A 420 -10.86 -2.82 -16.22
N ASP A 421 -10.51 -4.01 -16.72
CA ASP A 421 -9.53 -4.90 -16.10
C ASP A 421 -8.14 -4.84 -16.73
N VAL A 422 -7.94 -3.93 -17.69
CA VAL A 422 -6.68 -3.80 -18.44
C VAL A 422 -6.24 -2.34 -18.44
N HIS A 423 -5.11 -2.06 -17.80
CA HIS A 423 -4.49 -0.75 -17.81
C HIS A 423 -3.17 -0.80 -18.60
N PRO A 424 -3.13 -0.26 -19.83
CA PRO A 424 -1.90 -0.13 -20.60
C PRO A 424 -0.97 0.87 -19.92
N GLY A 425 0.25 0.43 -19.57
CA GLY A 425 1.30 1.25 -18.98
C GLY A 425 2.16 1.95 -20.05
N VAL A 426 3.45 2.07 -19.79
CA VAL A 426 4.40 2.78 -20.67
C VAL A 426 4.71 1.96 -21.93
N ASP A 427 4.45 2.57 -23.09
CA ASP A 427 4.86 2.10 -24.43
C ASP A 427 6.19 2.78 -24.85
N PRO A 428 7.13 2.09 -25.55
CA PRO A 428 8.35 2.68 -26.11
C PRO A 428 8.16 3.92 -26.98
N SER A 429 6.98 4.16 -27.56
CA SER A 429 6.67 5.44 -28.23
C SER A 429 6.68 6.64 -27.27
N THR A 430 6.56 6.40 -25.97
CA THR A 430 6.57 7.43 -24.95
C THR A 430 7.89 7.45 -24.18
N ASN A 431 8.69 8.47 -24.42
CA ASN A 431 9.96 8.71 -23.72
C ASN A 431 9.67 9.33 -22.32
N PRO A 432 10.44 9.02 -21.26
CA PRO A 432 11.54 8.07 -21.18
C PRO A 432 11.13 6.61 -20.94
N PHE A 433 11.77 5.70 -21.68
CA PHE A 433 11.63 4.26 -21.53
C PHE A 433 12.78 3.68 -20.70
N TYR A 434 12.46 2.86 -19.70
CA TYR A 434 13.45 2.29 -18.79
C TYR A 434 13.59 0.77 -18.94
N THR A 435 14.82 0.29 -18.78
CA THR A 435 15.23 -1.11 -18.77
C THR A 435 14.92 -1.76 -17.41
N ARG A 436 14.82 -3.11 -17.35
CA ARG A 436 14.55 -3.84 -16.10
C ARG A 436 15.54 -3.47 -14.98
N HIS A 437 16.82 -3.36 -15.32
CA HIS A 437 17.86 -3.02 -14.35
C HIS A 437 17.72 -1.60 -13.77
N ARG A 438 16.88 -0.75 -14.37
CA ARG A 438 16.56 0.60 -13.89
C ARG A 438 15.21 0.68 -13.20
N ALA A 439 14.37 -0.36 -13.22
CA ALA A 439 13.11 -0.40 -12.49
C ALA A 439 13.30 -1.25 -11.21
N HIS A 440 13.35 -0.59 -10.06
CA HIS A 440 13.65 -1.22 -8.77
C HIS A 440 12.40 -1.60 -7.97
N LEU A 441 11.26 -0.98 -8.28
CA LEU A 441 9.93 -1.35 -7.80
C LEU A 441 8.95 -1.15 -8.95
N GLN A 442 8.03 -2.09 -9.12
CA GLN A 442 6.86 -1.93 -9.97
C GLN A 442 5.63 -2.25 -9.13
N SER A 443 4.63 -1.38 -9.21
CA SER A 443 3.39 -1.56 -8.44
C SER A 443 2.21 -1.02 -9.22
N TYR A 444 1.04 -1.58 -8.94
CA TYR A 444 -0.23 -1.12 -9.45
C TYR A 444 -1.23 -1.01 -8.31
N GLN A 445 -1.89 0.14 -8.19
CA GLN A 445 -2.93 0.40 -7.20
C GLN A 445 -4.27 0.51 -7.90
N ARG A 446 -5.18 -0.43 -7.61
CA ARG A 446 -6.53 -0.45 -8.22
C ARG A 446 -7.36 0.74 -7.79
N SER A 447 -7.31 1.10 -6.50
CA SER A 447 -8.16 2.16 -5.93
C SER A 447 -7.92 3.55 -6.50
N SER A 448 -6.76 3.79 -7.13
CA SER A 448 -6.47 5.04 -7.86
C SER A 448 -6.21 4.82 -9.35
N ASN A 449 -6.48 3.62 -9.89
CA ASN A 449 -6.17 3.25 -11.28
C ASN A 449 -4.77 3.69 -11.74
N THR A 450 -3.77 3.48 -10.88
CA THR A 450 -2.44 4.07 -11.02
C THR A 450 -1.36 2.98 -10.97
N PHE A 451 -0.47 2.96 -11.96
CA PHE A 451 0.81 2.29 -11.79
C PHE A 451 1.84 3.24 -11.23
N PHE A 452 2.75 2.71 -10.43
CA PHE A 452 3.80 3.47 -9.78
C PHE A 452 5.09 2.66 -9.74
N ASP A 453 6.17 3.24 -10.27
CA ASP A 453 7.47 2.60 -10.40
C ASP A 453 8.57 3.44 -9.73
N LEU A 454 9.50 2.77 -9.04
CA LEU A 454 10.77 3.38 -8.60
C LEU A 454 11.82 3.10 -9.67
N ILE A 455 12.33 4.15 -10.29
CA ILE A 455 13.22 4.07 -11.45
C ILE A 455 14.55 4.80 -11.24
N ASP A 456 15.61 4.33 -11.89
CA ASP A 456 16.86 5.07 -12.07
C ASP A 456 16.89 5.75 -13.44
N SER A 457 16.87 7.09 -13.42
CA SER A 457 16.91 7.92 -14.63
C SER A 457 18.31 8.38 -15.03
N SER A 458 19.37 7.76 -14.49
CA SER A 458 20.76 8.05 -14.86
C SER A 458 21.00 7.94 -16.38
N SER A 459 21.84 8.83 -16.93
CA SER A 459 22.19 8.80 -18.35
C SER A 459 23.14 7.63 -18.62
N THR A 460 22.94 6.94 -19.74
CA THR A 460 23.79 5.80 -20.12
C THR A 460 25.16 6.33 -20.54
N GLY A 461 26.15 6.26 -19.64
CA GLY A 461 27.52 6.72 -19.91
C GLY A 461 28.23 7.33 -18.71
N GLU A 462 27.49 7.74 -17.68
CA GLU A 462 28.05 8.27 -16.44
C GLU A 462 27.82 7.26 -15.30
N PRO A 463 28.74 6.30 -15.08
CA PRO A 463 28.58 5.25 -14.07
C PRO A 463 28.44 5.77 -12.63
N ASP A 464 28.69 7.06 -12.41
CA ASP A 464 28.69 7.73 -11.12
C ASP A 464 27.40 8.52 -10.79
N THR A 465 26.35 8.46 -11.61
CA THR A 465 25.18 9.37 -11.49
C THR A 465 23.85 8.67 -11.22
N GLN A 466 23.79 7.78 -10.22
CA GLN A 466 22.50 7.22 -9.76
C GLN A 466 21.48 8.35 -9.51
N CYS A 467 20.32 8.27 -10.17
CA CYS A 467 19.29 9.29 -10.11
C CYS A 467 17.91 8.64 -9.94
N LEU A 468 17.57 8.32 -8.69
CA LEU A 468 16.30 7.70 -8.37
C LEU A 468 15.14 8.68 -8.44
N ARG A 469 14.08 8.23 -9.13
CA ARG A 469 12.83 8.96 -9.34
C ARG A 469 11.65 7.99 -9.26
N LEU A 470 10.49 8.56 -9.01
CA LEU A 470 9.18 7.93 -9.05
C LEU A 470 8.55 8.24 -10.39
N LEU A 471 7.92 7.23 -10.98
CA LEU A 471 7.09 7.37 -12.17
C LEU A 471 5.69 6.86 -11.84
N ALA A 472 4.69 7.73 -11.93
CA ALA A 472 3.29 7.34 -11.83
C ALA A 472 2.58 7.55 -13.16
N GLY A 473 1.64 6.66 -13.48
CA GLY A 473 0.69 6.87 -14.55
C GLY A 473 -0.71 6.41 -14.13
N SER A 474 -1.66 7.33 -14.21
CA SER A 474 -3.05 7.08 -13.85
C SER A 474 -3.96 7.21 -15.07
N ARG A 475 -4.97 6.35 -15.16
CA ARG A 475 -6.08 6.50 -16.11
C ARG A 475 -7.32 7.03 -15.40
N ARG A 476 -8.11 7.84 -16.11
CA ARG A 476 -9.39 8.36 -15.63
C ARG A 476 -10.47 8.06 -16.66
N MET A 477 -11.64 7.65 -16.20
CA MET A 477 -12.78 7.40 -17.06
C MET A 477 -13.23 8.74 -17.68
N LYS A 478 -13.63 8.71 -18.95
CA LYS A 478 -14.26 9.87 -19.59
C LYS A 478 -15.68 10.01 -19.08
N SER A 479 -16.14 11.25 -18.97
CA SER A 479 -17.55 11.50 -18.70
C SER A 479 -18.43 10.84 -19.77
N PRO A 480 -19.51 10.13 -19.40
CA PRO A 480 -20.48 9.55 -20.34
C PRO A 480 -21.05 10.58 -21.33
N PHE A 481 -21.01 11.87 -20.98
CA PHE A 481 -21.58 12.97 -21.75
C PHE A 481 -20.59 13.63 -22.73
N HIS A 482 -19.30 13.25 -22.72
CA HIS A 482 -18.29 13.85 -23.59
C HIS A 482 -18.11 13.12 -24.95
N SER A 483 -18.93 12.10 -25.23
CA SER A 483 -18.91 11.41 -26.53
C SER A 483 -19.67 12.23 -27.57
N THR A 484 -19.00 13.18 -28.21
CA THR A 484 -19.53 13.93 -29.35
C THR A 484 -19.53 13.06 -30.62
N ASP A 485 -20.73 12.92 -31.21
CA ASP A 485 -21.05 12.82 -32.64
C ASP A 485 -20.83 11.52 -33.44
N ILE A 486 -20.57 10.37 -32.82
CA ILE A 486 -20.69 9.06 -33.53
C ILE A 486 -21.47 8.10 -32.62
N PRO A 487 -22.54 7.44 -33.11
CA PRO A 487 -23.16 6.34 -32.37
C PRO A 487 -22.06 5.32 -32.05
N PRO A 488 -21.83 4.98 -30.76
CA PRO A 488 -20.83 3.98 -30.44
C PRO A 488 -21.21 2.69 -31.17
N LYS A 489 -20.25 2.08 -31.86
CA LYS A 489 -20.42 0.69 -32.28
C LYS A 489 -20.71 -0.15 -31.02
N PRO A 490 -21.53 -1.22 -31.12
CA PRO A 490 -21.73 -2.14 -30.01
C PRO A 490 -20.36 -2.55 -29.43
N GLU A 491 -20.24 -2.61 -28.11
CA GLU A 491 -18.98 -2.91 -27.41
C GLU A 491 -18.31 -4.18 -27.96
N ASP A 492 -19.11 -5.17 -28.31
CA ASP A 492 -18.71 -6.47 -28.87
C ASP A 492 -18.01 -6.38 -30.23
N GLN A 493 -18.09 -5.23 -30.92
CA GLN A 493 -17.45 -5.01 -32.23
C GLN A 493 -16.14 -4.20 -32.14
N LEU A 494 -15.81 -3.67 -30.96
CA LEU A 494 -14.61 -2.87 -30.77
C LEU A 494 -13.48 -3.74 -30.22
N SER A 495 -12.27 -3.57 -30.75
CA SER A 495 -11.09 -4.13 -30.13
C SER A 495 -10.91 -3.58 -28.72
N LEU A 496 -10.29 -4.36 -27.83
CA LEU A 496 -10.02 -3.95 -26.45
C LEU A 496 -9.31 -2.57 -26.36
N GLU A 497 -8.40 -2.28 -27.29
CA GLU A 497 -7.71 -0.99 -27.34
C GLU A 497 -8.65 0.16 -27.73
N GLU A 498 -9.57 -0.05 -28.67
CA GLU A 498 -10.58 0.93 -29.03
C GLU A 498 -11.54 1.18 -27.86
N GLN A 499 -11.93 0.13 -27.13
CA GLN A 499 -12.74 0.27 -25.91
C GLN A 499 -12.00 1.11 -24.87
N ILE A 500 -10.73 0.80 -24.58
CA ILE A 500 -9.92 1.58 -23.62
C ILE A 500 -9.82 3.05 -24.07
N ARG A 501 -9.55 3.31 -25.35
CA ARG A 501 -9.49 4.68 -25.90
C ARG A 501 -10.83 5.39 -25.88
N MET A 502 -11.94 4.66 -25.98
CA MET A 502 -13.29 5.21 -25.92
C MET A 502 -13.62 5.65 -24.50
N PHE A 503 -13.44 4.75 -23.52
CA PHE A 503 -13.86 4.94 -22.13
C PHE A 503 -12.86 5.70 -21.25
N TYR A 504 -11.56 5.72 -21.56
CA TYR A 504 -10.54 6.36 -20.72
C TYR A 504 -9.82 7.50 -21.43
N HIS A 505 -9.48 8.53 -20.66
CA HIS A 505 -8.51 9.52 -21.10
C HIS A 505 -7.12 8.87 -21.23
N PRO A 506 -6.26 9.35 -22.15
CA PRO A 506 -4.86 8.96 -22.19
C PRO A 506 -4.21 9.13 -20.80
N ASN A 507 -3.34 8.19 -20.43
CA ASN A 507 -2.71 8.21 -19.11
C ASN A 507 -2.03 9.55 -18.85
N THR A 508 -2.38 10.17 -17.72
CA THR A 508 -1.61 11.30 -17.20
C THR A 508 -0.42 10.76 -16.45
N ARG A 509 0.78 11.26 -16.76
CA ARG A 509 2.03 10.73 -16.23
C ARG A 509 2.80 11.79 -15.46
N PHE A 510 3.37 11.37 -14.35
CA PHE A 510 4.13 12.23 -13.47
C PHE A 510 5.45 11.57 -13.11
N MET A 511 6.52 12.37 -13.14
CA MET A 511 7.83 11.96 -12.68
C MET A 511 8.31 12.88 -11.58
N TRP A 512 8.76 12.29 -10.47
CA TRP A 512 9.19 13.04 -9.30
C TRP A 512 10.47 12.45 -8.69
N PRO A 513 11.44 13.25 -8.24
CA PRO A 513 11.47 14.71 -8.31
C PRO A 513 11.53 15.22 -9.75
N PRO A 514 11.17 16.49 -10.02
CA PRO A 514 11.29 17.07 -11.36
C PRO A 514 12.76 17.18 -11.80
N GLU A 515 12.98 17.38 -13.10
CA GLU A 515 14.31 17.67 -13.65
C GLU A 515 14.79 19.07 -13.22
N PRO A 516 16.13 19.28 -13.12
CA PRO A 516 16.65 20.57 -12.74
C PRO A 516 16.29 21.59 -13.83
N LYS A 517 15.78 22.75 -13.43
CA LYS A 517 15.51 23.81 -14.39
C LYS A 517 16.84 24.43 -14.86
N PRO A 518 16.95 24.86 -16.12
CA PRO A 518 18.13 25.58 -16.61
C PRO A 518 18.32 26.97 -15.96
N SER A 519 17.31 27.45 -15.21
CA SER A 519 17.26 28.75 -14.55
C SER A 519 18.16 28.91 -13.31
N GLY A 520 18.94 27.88 -12.95
CA GLY A 520 19.83 27.86 -11.78
C GLY A 520 19.50 26.74 -10.79
N PRO A 521 20.40 26.46 -9.83
CA PRO A 521 20.23 25.39 -8.85
C PRO A 521 19.07 25.71 -7.91
N ASP A 522 18.17 24.75 -7.71
CA ASP A 522 17.12 24.79 -6.71
C ASP A 522 17.59 24.02 -5.46
N PRO A 523 17.98 24.72 -4.37
CA PRO A 523 18.53 24.06 -3.18
C PRO A 523 17.58 23.04 -2.55
N GLN A 524 16.27 23.25 -2.67
CA GLN A 524 15.26 22.32 -2.12
C GLN A 524 15.19 21.06 -2.97
N LEU A 525 15.21 21.20 -4.30
CA LEU A 525 15.25 20.06 -5.21
C LEU A 525 16.55 19.24 -5.04
N GLU A 526 17.68 19.91 -4.82
CA GLU A 526 18.95 19.24 -4.52
C GLU A 526 18.92 18.52 -3.17
N GLU A 527 18.30 19.11 -2.14
CA GLU A 527 18.09 18.42 -0.85
C GLU A 527 17.24 17.15 -1.02
N ILE A 528 16.11 17.25 -1.74
CA ILE A 528 15.24 16.10 -2.05
C ILE A 528 16.04 15.02 -2.79
N ARG A 529 16.83 15.39 -3.80
CA ARG A 529 17.65 14.44 -4.55
C ARG A 529 18.72 13.77 -3.70
N ASN A 530 19.34 14.51 -2.79
CA ASN A 530 20.32 13.97 -1.85
C ASN A 530 19.69 13.02 -0.83
N ILE A 531 18.41 13.21 -0.48
CA ILE A 531 17.66 12.25 0.35
C ILE A 531 17.37 10.97 -0.43
N LEU A 532 16.91 11.09 -1.68
CA LEU A 532 16.60 9.94 -2.54
C LEU A 532 17.85 9.20 -3.04
N ASN A 533 18.96 9.91 -3.15
CA ASN A 533 20.25 9.36 -3.57
C ASN A 533 21.28 9.70 -2.49
N PRO A 534 21.24 8.99 -1.33
CA PRO A 534 22.15 9.25 -0.23
C PRO A 534 23.61 9.26 -0.72
N PRO A 535 24.39 10.31 -0.38
CA PRO A 535 25.77 10.41 -0.83
C PRO A 535 26.59 9.19 -0.42
N ASN A 536 27.43 8.70 -1.34
CA ASN A 536 28.28 7.51 -1.15
C ASN A 536 27.54 6.17 -1.02
N CYS A 537 26.23 6.11 -1.23
CA CYS A 537 25.46 4.88 -1.22
C CYS A 537 24.87 4.62 -2.62
N ARG A 538 25.53 3.78 -3.44
CA ARG A 538 25.17 3.58 -4.86
C ARG A 538 24.97 2.11 -5.25
N GLY A 539 23.98 1.85 -6.12
CA GLY A 539 23.69 0.52 -6.68
C GLY A 539 22.98 -0.42 -5.70
N ASN A 540 22.80 -1.69 -6.10
CA ASN A 540 22.18 -2.75 -5.28
C ASN A 540 20.83 -2.37 -4.64
N ILE A 541 20.00 -1.68 -5.40
CA ILE A 541 18.73 -1.17 -4.90
C ILE A 541 17.73 -2.31 -4.79
N THR A 542 17.13 -2.42 -3.61
CA THR A 542 15.98 -3.28 -3.37
C THR A 542 14.89 -2.44 -2.73
N ALA A 543 13.66 -2.60 -3.19
CA ALA A 543 12.53 -1.80 -2.78
C ALA A 543 11.32 -2.68 -2.46
N SER A 544 10.48 -2.18 -1.57
CA SER A 544 9.21 -2.78 -1.19
C SER A 544 8.24 -1.67 -0.83
N GLY A 545 6.96 -1.86 -1.11
CA GLY A 545 5.94 -0.86 -0.81
C GLY A 545 4.60 -1.49 -0.48
N ASP A 546 3.73 -0.65 0.03
CA ASP A 546 2.32 -0.92 0.29
C ASP A 546 1.46 0.20 -0.33
N GLU A 547 0.17 0.23 -0.03
CA GLU A 547 -0.78 1.21 -0.56
C GLU A 547 -0.58 2.65 -0.05
N ARG A 548 0.35 2.87 0.90
CA ARG A 548 0.62 4.18 1.53
C ARG A 548 2.05 4.66 1.36
N SER A 549 3.01 3.77 1.20
CA SER A 549 4.43 4.13 1.23
C SER A 549 5.35 3.10 0.63
N VAL A 550 6.59 3.53 0.39
CA VAL A 550 7.68 2.74 -0.16
C VAL A 550 8.91 2.89 0.73
N VAL A 551 9.59 1.78 0.98
CA VAL A 551 10.94 1.75 1.56
C VAL A 551 11.87 1.08 0.56
N TYR A 552 13.06 1.66 0.39
CA TYR A 552 14.12 1.02 -0.37
C TYR A 552 15.48 1.19 0.30
N THR A 553 16.39 0.31 -0.06
CA THR A 553 17.81 0.47 0.24
C THR A 553 18.60 0.86 -0.99
N THR A 554 19.65 1.64 -0.78
CA THR A 554 20.71 1.87 -1.78
C THR A 554 21.95 1.04 -1.45
N GLY A 555 23.05 1.25 -2.18
CA GLY A 555 24.30 0.53 -1.96
C GLY A 555 24.89 0.75 -0.57
N GLU A 556 25.88 -0.08 -0.23
CA GLU A 556 26.59 0.03 1.04
C GLU A 556 27.37 1.35 1.08
N GLY A 557 27.14 2.13 2.13
CA GLY A 557 27.91 3.34 2.40
C GLY A 557 29.28 3.02 3.01
N PRO A 558 30.03 4.04 3.45
CA PRO A 558 31.37 3.88 4.04
C PRO A 558 31.44 2.94 5.25
N THR A 559 30.30 2.74 5.93
CA THR A 559 30.16 1.89 7.11
C THR A 559 29.87 0.42 6.77
N GLY A 560 29.69 0.07 5.49
CA GLY A 560 29.19 -1.24 5.06
C GLY A 560 27.69 -1.45 5.30
N LEU A 561 26.97 -0.43 5.77
CA LEU A 561 25.51 -0.45 5.92
C LEU A 561 24.85 0.22 4.73
N LYS A 562 23.66 -0.26 4.37
CA LYS A 562 22.82 0.33 3.33
C LYS A 562 21.89 1.38 3.94
N ALA A 563 21.79 2.55 3.32
CA ALA A 563 20.83 3.57 3.73
C ALA A 563 19.40 3.08 3.44
N LEU A 564 18.47 3.34 4.37
CA LEU A 564 17.04 3.03 4.24
C LEU A 564 16.28 4.32 3.96
N VAL A 565 15.73 4.45 2.75
CA VAL A 565 14.95 5.63 2.35
C VAL A 565 13.47 5.29 2.37
N TYR A 566 12.70 6.13 3.05
CA TYR A 566 11.24 6.07 3.16
C TYR A 566 10.60 7.14 2.30
N ILE A 567 9.54 6.79 1.59
CA ILE A 567 8.69 7.68 0.81
C ILE A 567 7.24 7.40 1.22
N SER A 568 6.49 8.40 1.65
CA SER A 568 5.09 8.28 2.04
C SER A 568 4.17 9.14 1.20
N PHE A 569 3.08 8.52 0.75
CA PHE A 569 1.93 9.17 0.11
C PHE A 569 0.81 9.44 1.11
N ASP A 570 1.00 9.07 2.38
CA ASP A 570 0.05 9.33 3.44
C ASP A 570 0.31 10.71 4.08
N PRO A 571 -0.63 11.66 4.00
CA PRO A 571 -0.46 12.99 4.60
C PRO A 571 -0.42 12.98 6.13
N SER A 572 -0.74 11.86 6.78
CA SER A 572 -0.65 11.70 8.23
C SER A 572 0.72 11.25 8.73
N ALA A 573 1.64 10.86 7.84
CA ALA A 573 3.00 10.50 8.22
C ALA A 573 3.74 11.72 8.80
N GLN A 574 4.15 11.63 10.06
CA GLN A 574 4.75 12.71 10.85
C GLN A 574 5.86 12.17 11.77
N LEU A 575 6.98 11.78 11.16
CA LEU A 575 8.17 11.36 11.88
C LEU A 575 8.83 12.53 12.63
N HIS A 576 9.43 12.24 13.78
CA HIS A 576 10.06 13.26 14.61
C HIS A 576 11.28 13.90 13.94
N GLY A 577 11.45 15.22 14.07
CA GLY A 577 12.57 15.94 13.45
C GLY A 577 12.37 16.23 11.96
N MET A 578 11.19 15.91 11.41
CA MET A 578 10.78 16.34 10.08
C MET A 578 10.82 17.86 9.93
N ARG A 579 11.34 18.32 8.81
CA ARG A 579 11.31 19.73 8.40
C ARG A 579 10.19 19.95 7.39
N CYS A 580 9.36 20.95 7.68
CA CYS A 580 8.42 21.47 6.71
C CYS A 580 9.18 22.36 5.72
N HIS A 581 9.23 21.97 4.45
CA HIS A 581 9.69 22.85 3.38
C HIS A 581 8.48 23.54 2.76
N GLY A 582 8.12 24.70 3.30
CA GLY A 582 7.19 25.65 2.67
C GLY A 582 7.85 27.00 2.47
N ARG A 583 7.62 27.64 1.32
CA ARG A 583 7.57 29.12 1.28
C ARG A 583 6.30 29.52 2.06
N LEU A 584 6.26 30.52 2.95
CA LEU A 584 6.76 31.90 2.99
C LEU A 584 6.99 32.33 4.49
N PRO A 585 7.61 33.50 4.86
CA PRO A 585 7.78 34.75 4.10
C PRO A 585 9.18 35.42 4.25
N PRO A 586 9.37 36.64 3.70
CA PRO A 586 9.82 37.71 4.58
C PRO A 586 8.92 38.95 4.51
N ASP A 587 8.68 39.53 5.69
CA ASP A 587 8.35 40.91 5.96
C ASP A 587 8.18 41.84 4.73
N THR A 588 6.94 42.09 4.35
CA THR A 588 6.48 43.38 3.81
C THR A 588 4.96 43.40 3.80
N LEU A 589 4.38 43.57 4.98
CA LEU A 589 3.09 44.23 5.18
C LEU A 589 2.98 44.67 6.65
N GLN A 590 4.03 45.33 7.16
CA GLN A 590 3.81 46.48 8.02
C GLN A 590 3.41 47.64 7.10
N SER A 591 2.12 47.72 6.78
CA SER A 591 1.41 48.96 6.43
C SER A 591 0.02 48.60 5.93
N GLY A 592 -1.02 48.99 6.66
CA GLY A 592 -2.38 49.11 6.11
C GLY A 592 -3.41 48.07 6.52
N LEU A 593 -3.50 47.74 7.82
CA LEU A 593 -4.80 47.44 8.43
C LEU A 593 -5.24 48.68 9.21
N GLN A 594 -5.69 49.71 8.49
CA GLN A 594 -6.69 50.62 9.04
C GLN A 594 -7.99 49.84 9.03
N THR A 595 -8.32 49.29 10.19
CA THR A 595 -9.68 48.89 10.52
C THR A 595 -10.46 50.18 10.76
N ASP A 596 -11.19 50.62 9.74
CA ASP A 596 -12.26 51.59 9.96
C ASP A 596 -13.31 50.92 10.85
N ASN A 597 -13.34 51.42 12.08
CA ASN A 597 -14.42 51.23 13.03
C ASN A 597 -15.66 51.95 12.49
N ASP A 598 -16.63 51.20 12.00
CA ASP A 598 -18.02 51.65 11.99
C ASP A 598 -18.83 50.79 12.97
N THR A 599 -18.95 51.38 14.15
CA THR A 599 -19.85 51.02 15.25
C THR A 599 -21.29 51.27 14.82
N LEU A 600 -22.12 50.22 14.76
CA LEU A 600 -23.57 50.39 14.86
C LEU A 600 -23.95 50.42 16.34
N SER A 601 -24.29 51.63 16.78
CA SER A 601 -24.87 51.98 18.07
C SER A 601 -26.18 51.24 18.34
N PHE A 602 -26.30 50.65 19.53
CA PHE A 602 -27.57 50.54 20.24
C PHE A 602 -27.44 51.35 21.54
N GLY A 603 -28.44 52.21 21.76
CA GLY A 603 -28.38 53.36 22.66
C GLY A 603 -28.32 53.07 24.14
N ASP A 604 -27.75 54.05 24.84
CA ASP A 604 -27.73 54.26 26.27
C ASP A 604 -29.11 54.33 26.92
N ALA A 605 -29.20 53.82 28.15
CA ALA A 605 -29.91 54.48 29.23
C ALA A 605 -29.35 54.08 30.61
N ASN A 606 -28.48 54.96 31.13
CA ASN A 606 -28.28 55.35 32.53
C ASN A 606 -28.87 54.49 33.67
N HIS A 607 -28.03 54.09 34.62
CA HIS A 607 -28.05 54.69 35.97
C HIS A 607 -26.83 54.28 36.83
N ALA A 608 -26.30 55.28 37.53
CA ALA A 608 -25.13 55.27 38.41
C ALA A 608 -25.39 54.69 39.82
N ARG A 609 -24.30 54.22 40.48
CA ARG A 609 -23.89 54.43 41.89
C ARG A 609 -22.88 53.35 42.32
N GLU A 610 -21.61 53.67 42.58
CA GLU A 610 -20.98 54.18 43.82
C GLU A 610 -20.88 53.19 44.99
N ALA A 611 -19.62 52.97 45.39
CA ALA A 611 -19.06 52.93 46.75
C ALA A 611 -18.86 51.58 47.51
N THR A 612 -17.57 51.37 47.88
CA THR A 612 -17.01 50.93 49.21
C THR A 612 -17.35 49.54 49.76
N SER A 613 -16.58 48.84 50.60
CA SER A 613 -15.19 48.81 51.09
C SER A 613 -15.10 47.61 52.05
N GLU A 614 -13.88 47.08 52.28
CA GLU A 614 -13.47 46.28 53.47
C GLU A 614 -14.13 44.90 53.73
N ALA A 615 -13.62 43.98 54.55
CA ALA A 615 -12.30 43.40 54.80
C ALA A 615 -12.53 42.18 55.77
N LYS A 616 -11.63 41.18 55.71
CA LYS A 616 -11.34 40.12 56.71
C LYS A 616 -12.26 38.87 56.82
N GLY A 617 -11.62 37.71 56.72
CA GLY A 617 -11.62 36.72 57.82
C GLY A 617 -12.11 35.29 57.55
N GLN A 618 -11.14 34.38 57.34
CA GLN A 618 -11.03 32.99 57.82
C GLN A 618 -11.97 31.83 57.36
N GLU A 619 -11.26 30.84 56.78
CA GLU A 619 -11.33 29.38 56.98
C GLU A 619 -12.49 28.49 56.47
N ALA A 620 -12.06 27.52 55.65
CA ALA A 620 -12.39 26.08 55.64
C ALA A 620 -13.20 25.52 54.44
N ARG A 621 -12.45 24.83 53.55
CA ARG A 621 -12.72 23.56 52.85
C ARG A 621 -14.16 23.28 52.35
N TYR A 622 -14.35 23.22 51.03
CA TYR A 622 -14.41 21.99 50.22
C TYR A 622 -14.66 22.33 48.72
N ASP A 623 -14.13 21.47 47.87
CA ASP A 623 -14.14 21.35 46.40
C ASP A 623 -15.21 22.11 45.59
N ILE A 624 -14.77 22.70 44.46
CA ILE A 624 -15.26 22.42 43.09
C ILE A 624 -14.31 23.10 42.08
N ASP A 625 -13.78 22.25 41.21
CA ASP A 625 -12.84 22.52 40.13
C ASP A 625 -13.53 23.24 38.95
N ARG A 626 -13.16 24.50 38.68
CA ARG A 626 -13.44 25.22 37.42
C ARG A 626 -12.29 26.16 37.05
N GLY A 627 -11.20 25.57 36.60
CA GLY A 627 -10.08 26.28 35.98
C GLY A 627 -10.34 26.66 34.53
N ASN A 628 -10.68 27.93 34.31
CA ASN A 628 -10.56 28.63 33.03
C ASN A 628 -9.08 28.66 32.59
N THR A 629 -8.69 27.89 31.57
CA THR A 629 -7.38 28.07 30.92
C THR A 629 -7.53 28.92 29.66
N SER A 630 -7.24 30.21 29.81
CA SER A 630 -6.77 31.06 28.72
C SER A 630 -5.45 30.48 28.18
N ARG A 631 -5.49 29.81 27.03
CA ARG A 631 -4.29 29.37 26.30
C ARG A 631 -3.85 30.47 25.35
N GLN A 632 -2.98 31.35 25.85
CA GLN A 632 -2.12 32.17 24.99
C GLN A 632 -1.24 31.24 24.14
N HIS A 633 -1.29 31.45 22.83
CA HIS A 633 -0.39 30.83 21.86
C HIS A 633 1.02 31.40 22.03
N GLY A 634 1.91 30.59 22.60
CA GLY A 634 3.34 30.83 22.66
C GLY A 634 4.08 29.93 21.68
N ILE A 635 4.74 30.57 20.73
CA ILE A 635 5.69 30.01 19.77
C ILE A 635 6.89 29.38 20.50
N GLY A 636 7.34 28.21 20.04
CA GLY A 636 8.64 27.63 20.40
C GLY A 636 8.73 26.95 21.76
N ARG A 637 8.24 25.71 21.89
CA ARG A 637 8.72 24.78 22.92
C ARG A 637 9.55 23.68 22.26
N SER A 638 10.82 23.62 22.62
CA SER A 638 11.61 22.38 22.60
C SER A 638 10.77 21.31 23.29
N ILE A 639 10.39 20.27 22.56
CA ILE A 639 9.68 19.13 23.11
C ILE A 639 10.71 18.39 23.97
N GLU A 640 10.60 18.52 25.29
CA GLU A 640 11.36 17.71 26.24
C GLU A 640 11.19 16.23 25.87
N ASP A 641 12.31 15.51 25.81
CA ASP A 641 12.33 14.09 25.51
C ASP A 641 11.47 13.32 26.53
N LYS A 642 10.32 12.81 26.07
CA LYS A 642 9.51 11.90 26.88
C LYS A 642 10.38 10.70 27.30
N PRO A 643 10.28 10.24 28.56
CA PRO A 643 10.99 9.05 29.00
C PRO A 643 10.54 7.86 28.15
N LEU A 644 11.50 7.04 27.70
CA LEU A 644 11.21 5.84 26.92
C LEU A 644 10.36 4.87 27.75
N PRO A 645 9.41 4.16 27.13
CA PRO A 645 8.69 3.09 27.81
C PRO A 645 9.67 2.05 28.36
N ILE A 646 9.38 1.54 29.55
CA ILE A 646 10.17 0.49 30.19
C ILE A 646 9.31 -0.76 30.26
N PHE A 647 9.87 -1.88 29.81
CA PHE A 647 9.22 -3.17 29.95
C PHE A 647 9.10 -3.55 31.43
N PRO A 648 7.97 -4.12 31.87
CA PRO A 648 7.88 -4.67 33.21
C PRO A 648 8.94 -5.78 33.39
N PRO A 649 9.47 -5.96 34.61
CA PRO A 649 10.37 -7.06 34.91
C PRO A 649 9.70 -8.39 34.56
N ARG A 650 10.44 -9.29 33.92
CA ARG A 650 9.93 -10.61 33.59
C ARG A 650 9.70 -11.44 34.85
N SER A 651 8.60 -12.19 34.89
CA SER A 651 8.24 -13.08 36.00
C SER A 651 9.26 -14.20 36.24
N ASP A 652 10.01 -14.58 35.20
CA ASP A 652 11.05 -15.61 35.24
C ASP A 652 12.44 -15.10 35.67
N GLY A 653 12.55 -13.80 36.00
CA GLY A 653 13.81 -13.17 36.43
C GLY A 653 14.89 -13.06 35.33
N ARG A 654 14.58 -13.42 34.07
CA ARG A 654 15.53 -13.31 32.97
C ARG A 654 15.68 -11.86 32.52
N ARG A 655 16.88 -11.51 32.04
CA ARG A 655 17.12 -10.20 31.41
C ARG A 655 16.34 -10.13 30.10
N SER A 656 15.69 -8.99 29.84
CA SER A 656 14.98 -8.81 28.58
C SER A 656 15.93 -8.82 27.39
N TRP A 657 15.50 -9.51 26.32
CA TRP A 657 16.14 -9.50 25.00
C TRP A 657 15.61 -8.36 24.12
N VAL A 658 14.65 -7.57 24.59
CA VAL A 658 14.06 -6.45 23.87
C VAL A 658 14.03 -5.19 24.74
N ARG A 659 14.12 -4.03 24.11
CA ARG A 659 13.98 -2.73 24.78
C ARG A 659 13.43 -1.70 23.82
N PHE A 660 12.88 -0.62 24.36
CA PHE A 660 12.57 0.56 23.58
C PHE A 660 13.82 1.42 23.41
N GLU A 661 14.05 1.90 22.20
CA GLU A 661 15.04 2.93 21.91
C GLU A 661 14.40 4.05 21.10
N ARG A 662 15.13 5.15 20.95
CA ARG A 662 14.78 6.19 19.98
C ARG A 662 14.99 5.64 18.57
N PRO A 663 14.16 6.03 17.60
CA PRO A 663 14.35 5.66 16.21
C PRO A 663 15.69 6.15 15.69
N MET A 664 16.42 5.28 14.97
CA MET A 664 17.74 5.58 14.41
C MET A 664 17.76 6.88 13.59
N TYR A 665 16.67 7.18 12.87
CA TYR A 665 16.57 8.39 12.04
C TYR A 665 16.77 9.69 12.81
N ARG A 666 16.56 9.70 14.14
CA ARG A 666 16.79 10.89 14.97
C ARG A 666 18.28 11.23 15.11
N ASP A 667 19.13 10.23 14.95
CA ASP A 667 20.58 10.35 15.14
C ASP A 667 21.35 10.44 13.81
N LEU A 668 20.66 10.30 12.67
CA LEU A 668 21.29 10.30 11.35
C LEU A 668 21.63 11.71 10.84
N PRO A 669 22.81 11.91 10.19
CA PRO A 669 23.14 13.14 9.49
C PRO A 669 22.37 13.20 8.16
N GLY A 670 21.23 13.88 8.18
CA GLY A 670 20.35 14.01 7.02
C GLY A 670 18.92 14.17 7.52
N ARG A 671 18.21 15.21 7.06
CA ARG A 671 16.93 15.60 7.65
C ARG A 671 15.78 14.92 6.91
N LEU A 672 14.82 14.40 7.67
CA LEU A 672 13.51 14.03 7.14
C LEU A 672 12.85 15.29 6.59
N SER A 673 12.33 15.21 5.37
CA SER A 673 11.83 16.37 4.65
C SER A 673 10.38 16.16 4.21
N PHE A 674 9.58 17.20 4.38
CA PHE A 674 8.27 17.29 3.76
C PHE A 674 8.45 17.69 2.29
N ALA A 675 7.83 16.96 1.38
CA ALA A 675 7.60 17.45 0.03
C ALA A 675 6.20 18.07 0.03
N LEU A 676 6.11 19.40 -0.06
CA LEU A 676 4.81 20.03 -0.26
C LEU A 676 4.28 19.62 -1.64
N PRO A 677 3.08 19.04 -1.71
CA PRO A 677 2.51 18.70 -3.00
C PRO A 677 2.40 19.93 -3.89
N LYS A 678 2.63 19.76 -5.18
CA LYS A 678 2.23 20.77 -6.15
C LYS A 678 0.72 20.71 -6.26
N VAL A 679 0.05 21.63 -5.58
CA VAL A 679 -1.41 21.84 -5.55
C VAL A 679 -2.13 21.01 -4.47
N VAL A 680 -2.10 21.52 -3.25
CA VAL A 680 -3.33 21.76 -2.48
C VAL A 680 -3.13 23.10 -1.81
N SER A 681 -3.68 24.17 -2.40
CA SER A 681 -3.78 25.44 -1.68
C SER A 681 -4.48 25.18 -0.35
N ASP A 682 -3.88 25.65 0.75
CA ASP A 682 -4.56 25.75 2.03
C ASP A 682 -5.92 26.42 1.82
N ALA A 683 -6.97 25.61 1.99
CA ALA A 683 -8.36 26.04 2.06
C ALA A 683 -8.99 25.41 3.29
#